data_AF-A0A497BLD5-F1
#
_entry.id   AF-A0A497BLD5-F1
#
_cell.length_a   1.000
_cell.length_b   1.000
_cell.length_c   1.000
_cell.angle_alpha   90.00
_cell.angle_beta   90.00
_cell.angle_gamma   90.00
#
_symmetry.space_group_name_H-M   'P 1'
#
loop_
_entity.id
_entity.type
_entity.pdbx_description
1 polymer ?
#
loop_
_entity_poly.entity_id
_entity_poly.type
_entity_poly.pdbx_seq_one_letter_code
_entity_poly.pdbx_strand_id
1 'polypeptide(L)'
;PGEKAKGVYEGVDFLREINLTGKAAVGKKIAIIGGGNVAIDVSRSAVRLGADEVNIVYRRTRTEMPAWEEEIQAAETEGVKITYLSAPQEVLTKDGKVVGLRCIRMELGETDSSGRRRPVPIHGTEYETEIDQLIPAIGQRPDLSPLDDIAGLKSSRWKTIEVDPVTYATDHEGIFAGGDAQTGPRTAIDAIAAGREATESIVRYLDGRDLKKGREPLSQKDMVYRPIPEDEPKRARARMAELPVKGQRGNFKEVELGYDEDTGKAEAHRCLNCGYCCECYQCVEACVANAVVHDQEQIERDIEIGSVILTPGTSIHNPAPYEEFYHYKSHPNVLTSLEFERILSATGPTMGHIVRPSDKKEPKKIAWLQCVGSRDTAHCGNSYCSSMCCMYAIKEAVVAKDHGDESLETTIFFMDIRAFGKDYEKYYNRAKDEHGVKFVRSRIHSIEPIHGSDDLAIGYFDESGALQEEIFEMVVLSVGIEVNPETIELAERLDVDLDHHNFALTHPFNPIATSRPGVYACGTFQGPKDIPSSVTDASSAACAASMDLSAARGTQTKTLIIPEELDVADEEPRIGVFVCNCGINIGGVVDVPAVTEYASGLPRVVLADENLFSCSQDTQDKMKEMIKEHRLNRVVVASCSPRTHEPLFQETLQACGLNKYLFEMANIRDQDSWVHANNPEAATEKAKDLVRMAVARAGLLKPLKEKTISINKRALVIGGGVAGMTAALGLAEQGFEVVIVEKEAQLGGLARDLTVTIEGEDIQKYLLELVDKVTNHEKIQVLIESLIVGFSGVKGNFITEIMVGPGMYERKINHGVVILATGANEYKPSEYLYGQDYRVITQIELGKRLEIKGADDLNKVVMIQCVGSRNEEHPNCSRICCQSAVKNALHIKGLNPDAEIYILYRDMRMYGLLEDYYTEARRQGIIFSRYSQDTPPKAEATDEGIMVTFKDHILQRDIVVSADLLTLSAGMVAEDTEELASILKLPRNNEGYFIEAHVKLRPVDLANEGIFLCGTAHSPK
;
A
#
# COMPACT_ATOMS: atom_id res chain seq x y z
N PRO A 1 42.84 18.59 -57.73
CA PRO A 1 43.25 18.36 -59.13
C PRO A 1 43.42 16.86 -59.42
N GLY A 2 42.96 16.36 -60.57
CA GLY A 2 43.06 14.94 -60.93
C GLY A 2 41.94 14.02 -60.41
N GLU A 3 40.86 14.57 -59.82
CA GLU A 3 39.73 13.80 -59.26
C GLU A 3 38.93 12.99 -60.30
N LYS A 4 39.01 13.36 -61.59
CA LYS A 4 38.37 12.63 -62.69
C LYS A 4 39.28 11.57 -63.33
N ALA A 5 40.43 11.29 -62.74
CA ALA A 5 41.39 10.33 -63.28
C ALA A 5 40.89 8.89 -63.15
N LYS A 6 41.34 8.02 -64.05
CA LYS A 6 41.01 6.59 -63.99
C LYS A 6 41.66 5.96 -62.76
N GLY A 7 40.85 5.40 -61.86
CA GLY A 7 41.30 4.90 -60.55
C GLY A 7 40.85 5.75 -59.36
N VAL A 8 40.13 6.85 -59.58
CA VAL A 8 39.40 7.56 -58.52
C VAL A 8 37.94 7.09 -58.52
N TYR A 9 37.42 6.70 -57.36
CA TYR A 9 36.03 6.25 -57.19
C TYR A 9 35.38 6.99 -56.03
N GLU A 10 34.12 7.38 -56.14
CA GLU A 10 33.39 7.96 -55.02
C GLU A 10 33.03 6.87 -54.00
N GLY A 11 33.20 7.17 -52.69
CA GLY A 11 33.03 6.18 -51.63
C GLY A 11 31.63 5.56 -51.57
N VAL A 12 30.59 6.35 -51.82
CA VAL A 12 29.20 5.87 -51.84
C VAL A 12 28.95 4.95 -53.04
N ASP A 13 29.48 5.31 -54.22
CA ASP A 13 29.32 4.49 -55.42
C ASP A 13 30.08 3.16 -55.29
N PHE A 14 31.27 3.19 -54.69
CA PHE A 14 32.04 1.99 -54.36
C PHE A 14 31.27 1.05 -53.43
N LEU A 15 30.75 1.56 -52.31
CA LEU A 15 29.94 0.76 -51.39
C LEU A 15 28.64 0.27 -52.03
N ARG A 16 28.00 1.09 -52.88
CA ARG A 16 26.79 0.71 -53.61
C ARG A 16 27.06 -0.42 -54.59
N GLU A 17 28.15 -0.37 -55.35
CA GLU A 17 28.54 -1.44 -56.28
C GLU A 17 28.77 -2.77 -55.54
N ILE A 18 29.47 -2.72 -54.40
CA ILE A 18 29.70 -3.90 -53.55
C ILE A 18 28.38 -4.46 -53.05
N ASN A 19 27.49 -3.63 -52.52
CA ASN A 19 26.22 -4.09 -51.97
C ASN A 19 25.27 -4.65 -53.05
N LEU A 20 25.29 -4.09 -54.27
CA LEU A 20 24.42 -4.56 -55.36
C LEU A 20 24.97 -5.78 -56.09
N THR A 21 26.29 -5.95 -56.17
CA THR A 21 26.91 -6.97 -57.05
C THR A 21 27.81 -7.96 -56.32
N GLY A 22 28.12 -7.71 -55.04
CA GLY A 22 29.06 -8.48 -54.23
C GLY A 22 30.53 -8.28 -54.60
N LYS A 23 30.84 -7.36 -55.53
CA LYS A 23 32.19 -7.08 -56.03
C LYS A 23 32.34 -5.59 -56.31
N ALA A 24 33.57 -5.09 -56.24
CA ALA A 24 33.94 -3.79 -56.81
C ALA A 24 35.41 -3.84 -57.23
N ALA A 25 35.80 -2.96 -58.16
CA ALA A 25 37.19 -2.86 -58.58
C ALA A 25 38.04 -2.30 -57.43
N VAL A 26 39.02 -3.09 -56.96
CA VAL A 26 39.92 -2.73 -55.87
C VAL A 26 41.38 -2.74 -56.36
N GLY A 27 42.13 -1.69 -56.03
CA GLY A 27 43.57 -1.56 -56.28
C GLY A 27 44.40 -2.32 -55.23
N LYS A 28 45.71 -2.35 -55.40
CA LYS A 28 46.62 -2.93 -54.41
C LYS A 28 46.98 -1.95 -53.31
N LYS A 29 47.12 -0.66 -53.63
CA LYS A 29 47.50 0.41 -52.70
C LYS A 29 46.48 1.54 -52.77
N ILE A 30 45.66 1.67 -51.74
CA ILE A 30 44.47 2.52 -51.76
C ILE A 30 44.59 3.62 -50.72
N ALA A 31 44.32 4.86 -51.13
CA ALA A 31 44.07 5.95 -50.20
C ALA A 31 42.57 6.26 -50.12
N ILE A 32 42.05 6.42 -48.91
CA ILE A 32 40.69 6.93 -48.64
C ILE A 32 40.81 8.32 -48.05
N ILE A 33 40.08 9.30 -48.58
CA ILE A 33 40.05 10.65 -48.01
C ILE A 33 38.78 10.81 -47.18
N GLY A 34 38.91 10.96 -45.86
CA GLY A 34 37.76 11.15 -44.98
C GLY A 34 38.04 10.67 -43.57
N GLY A 35 37.04 10.81 -42.69
CA GLY A 35 37.11 10.27 -41.33
C GLY A 35 35.76 9.95 -40.69
N GLY A 36 34.68 9.92 -41.48
CA GLY A 36 33.37 9.47 -41.02
C GLY A 36 33.17 7.98 -41.28
N ASN A 37 32.01 7.45 -40.86
CA ASN A 37 31.68 6.03 -41.01
C ASN A 37 31.85 5.52 -42.45
N VAL A 38 31.45 6.29 -43.46
CA VAL A 38 31.67 5.94 -44.88
C VAL A 38 33.15 5.67 -45.20
N ALA A 39 34.08 6.44 -44.63
CA ALA A 39 35.52 6.23 -44.86
C ALA A 39 36.00 4.93 -44.22
N ILE A 40 35.48 4.58 -43.04
CA ILE A 40 35.74 3.31 -42.37
C ILE A 40 35.17 2.15 -43.19
N ASP A 41 33.90 2.22 -43.60
CA ASP A 41 33.22 1.18 -44.37
C ASP A 41 33.94 0.89 -45.69
N VAL A 42 34.32 1.94 -46.42
CA VAL A 42 35.11 1.84 -47.64
C VAL A 42 36.45 1.15 -47.35
N SER A 43 37.14 1.55 -46.29
CA SER A 43 38.45 1.02 -45.95
C SER A 43 38.42 -0.48 -45.61
N ARG A 44 37.45 -0.90 -44.79
CA ARG A 44 37.26 -2.30 -44.39
C ARG A 44 36.81 -3.15 -45.58
N SER A 45 35.89 -2.63 -46.38
CA SER A 45 35.45 -3.28 -47.63
C SER A 45 36.60 -3.47 -48.62
N ALA A 46 37.49 -2.50 -48.76
CA ALA A 46 38.66 -2.60 -49.62
C ALA A 46 39.65 -3.68 -49.14
N VAL A 47 39.88 -3.79 -47.82
CA VAL A 47 40.66 -4.88 -47.23
C VAL A 47 40.02 -6.24 -47.53
N ARG A 48 38.70 -6.34 -47.37
CA ARG A 48 37.95 -7.59 -47.61
C ARG A 48 37.93 -8.01 -49.08
N LEU A 49 37.98 -7.06 -50.01
CA LEU A 49 38.11 -7.32 -51.45
C LEU A 49 39.54 -7.69 -51.89
N GLY A 50 40.52 -7.62 -50.98
CA GLY A 50 41.88 -8.09 -51.22
C GLY A 50 42.91 -7.00 -51.54
N ALA A 51 42.68 -5.75 -51.10
CA ALA A 51 43.72 -4.72 -51.15
C ALA A 51 44.93 -5.10 -50.28
N ASP A 52 46.15 -4.85 -50.78
CA ASP A 52 47.38 -5.15 -50.06
C ASP A 52 47.67 -4.09 -48.97
N GLU A 53 47.42 -2.81 -49.29
CA GLU A 53 47.61 -1.68 -48.39
C GLU A 53 46.45 -0.67 -48.51
N VAL A 54 45.81 -0.37 -47.39
CA VAL A 54 44.69 0.58 -47.29
C VAL A 54 45.05 1.66 -46.28
N ASN A 55 45.00 2.93 -46.70
CA ASN A 55 45.36 4.06 -45.87
C ASN A 55 44.26 5.15 -45.89
N ILE A 56 43.71 5.49 -44.73
CA ILE A 56 42.83 6.64 -44.56
C ILE A 56 43.68 7.89 -44.32
N VAL A 57 43.47 8.92 -45.13
CA VAL A 57 44.09 10.23 -44.96
C VAL A 57 43.08 11.16 -44.28
N TYR A 58 43.36 11.53 -43.03
CA TYR A 58 42.48 12.35 -42.22
C TYR A 58 43.16 13.64 -41.75
N ARG A 59 42.49 14.77 -41.99
CA ARG A 59 43.05 16.11 -41.76
C ARG A 59 43.14 16.56 -40.30
N ARG A 60 42.62 15.76 -39.34
CA ARG A 60 42.63 16.04 -37.89
C ARG A 60 43.19 14.84 -37.13
N THR A 61 43.12 14.87 -35.80
CA THR A 61 43.52 13.74 -34.96
C THR A 61 42.35 12.78 -34.73
N ARG A 62 42.61 11.61 -34.12
CA ARG A 62 41.59 10.61 -33.78
C ARG A 62 40.42 11.21 -32.98
N THR A 63 40.71 12.07 -32.02
CA THR A 63 39.70 12.70 -31.14
C THR A 63 38.64 13.48 -31.91
N GLU A 64 38.99 14.08 -33.06
CA GLU A 64 38.00 14.80 -33.88
C GLU A 64 37.42 13.95 -35.02
N MET A 65 37.78 12.67 -35.12
CA MET A 65 37.30 11.77 -36.17
C MET A 65 35.80 11.49 -35.93
N PRO A 66 34.92 11.78 -36.91
CA PRO A 66 33.47 11.64 -36.71
C PRO A 66 32.97 10.19 -36.75
N ALA A 67 33.81 9.22 -37.12
CA ALA A 67 33.44 7.81 -37.04
C ALA A 67 33.36 7.32 -35.58
N TRP A 68 32.55 6.29 -35.34
CA TRP A 68 32.47 5.68 -34.01
C TRP A 68 33.80 5.04 -33.61
N GLU A 69 34.17 5.15 -32.34
CA GLU A 69 35.48 4.71 -31.85
C GLU A 69 35.69 3.20 -32.06
N GLU A 70 34.64 2.42 -31.87
CA GLU A 70 34.62 0.98 -32.11
C GLU A 70 34.89 0.63 -33.58
N GLU A 71 34.34 1.41 -34.51
CA GLU A 71 34.54 1.25 -35.96
C GLU A 71 35.98 1.62 -36.37
N ILE A 72 36.55 2.67 -35.77
CA ILE A 72 37.95 3.04 -35.98
C ILE A 72 38.88 1.91 -35.51
N GLN A 73 38.62 1.36 -34.32
CA GLN A 73 39.38 0.22 -33.78
C GLN A 73 39.25 -1.03 -34.65
N ALA A 74 38.05 -1.33 -35.15
CA ALA A 74 37.82 -2.46 -36.05
C ALA A 74 38.61 -2.30 -37.37
N ALA A 75 38.62 -1.10 -37.96
CA ALA A 75 39.39 -0.82 -39.17
C ALA A 75 40.90 -1.00 -38.96
N GLU A 76 41.46 -0.45 -37.88
CA GLU A 76 42.87 -0.62 -37.53
C GLU A 76 43.22 -2.10 -37.29
N THR A 77 42.32 -2.85 -36.65
CA THR A 77 42.46 -4.28 -36.39
C THR A 77 42.47 -5.12 -37.68
N GLU A 78 41.69 -4.73 -38.69
CA GLU A 78 41.72 -5.34 -40.04
C GLU A 78 42.98 -4.97 -40.86
N GLY A 79 43.79 -4.05 -40.34
CA GLY A 79 45.07 -3.61 -40.93
C GLY A 79 44.97 -2.35 -41.77
N VAL A 80 43.88 -1.57 -41.63
CA VAL A 80 43.78 -0.24 -42.23
C VAL A 80 44.70 0.72 -41.49
N LYS A 81 45.55 1.44 -42.23
CA LYS A 81 46.38 2.51 -41.67
C LYS A 81 45.60 3.81 -41.67
N ILE A 82 45.73 4.62 -40.62
CA ILE A 82 45.12 5.96 -40.56
C ILE A 82 46.24 6.98 -40.42
N THR A 83 46.42 7.78 -41.47
CA THR A 83 47.36 8.91 -41.50
C THR A 83 46.64 10.17 -41.04
N TYR A 84 46.77 10.47 -39.75
CA TYR A 84 46.26 11.70 -39.14
C TYR A 84 47.03 12.94 -39.58
N LEU A 85 46.43 14.11 -39.34
CA LEU A 85 47.03 15.41 -39.62
C LEU A 85 47.58 15.52 -41.05
N SER A 86 46.81 15.02 -42.01
CA SER A 86 47.18 15.04 -43.41
C SER A 86 45.97 15.34 -44.30
N ALA A 87 46.17 16.16 -45.32
CA ALA A 87 45.15 16.48 -46.31
C ALA A 87 45.68 16.32 -47.73
N PRO A 88 44.87 15.80 -48.67
CA PRO A 88 45.28 15.70 -50.07
C PRO A 88 45.39 17.09 -50.71
N GLN A 89 46.38 17.27 -51.60
CA GLN A 89 46.56 18.45 -52.43
C GLN A 89 46.33 18.14 -53.91
N GLU A 90 46.87 17.03 -54.40
CA GLU A 90 46.84 16.68 -55.82
C GLU A 90 46.91 15.16 -56.02
N VAL A 91 46.08 14.65 -56.94
CA VAL A 91 46.16 13.27 -57.42
C VAL A 91 47.22 13.21 -58.52
N LEU A 92 48.27 12.43 -58.30
CA LEU A 92 49.36 12.26 -59.26
C LEU A 92 48.94 11.22 -60.30
N THR A 93 48.96 11.62 -61.57
CA THR A 93 48.52 10.76 -62.68
C THR A 93 49.60 10.52 -63.71
N LYS A 94 49.65 9.30 -64.25
CA LYS A 94 50.44 8.95 -65.44
C LYS A 94 49.51 8.31 -66.47
N ASP A 95 49.53 8.83 -67.71
CA ASP A 95 48.64 8.38 -68.80
C ASP A 95 47.13 8.39 -68.42
N GLY A 96 46.73 9.37 -67.60
CA GLY A 96 45.35 9.51 -67.12
C GLY A 96 44.92 8.54 -66.02
N LYS A 97 45.83 7.70 -65.50
CA LYS A 97 45.60 6.78 -64.38
C LYS A 97 46.29 7.27 -63.10
N VAL A 98 45.66 7.02 -61.94
CA VAL A 98 46.25 7.30 -60.61
C VAL A 98 47.52 6.47 -60.40
N VAL A 99 48.60 7.15 -59.98
CA VAL A 99 49.89 6.52 -59.58
C VAL A 99 50.41 7.02 -58.22
N GLY A 100 49.79 8.05 -57.65
CA GLY A 100 50.17 8.58 -56.35
C GLY A 100 49.24 9.69 -55.85
N LEU A 101 49.45 10.11 -54.61
CA LEU A 101 48.73 11.19 -53.95
C LEU A 101 49.73 12.12 -53.27
N ARG A 102 49.70 13.41 -53.65
CA ARG A 102 50.43 14.45 -52.94
C ARG A 102 49.57 14.97 -51.79
N CYS A 103 50.10 14.91 -50.58
CA CYS A 103 49.45 15.38 -49.36
C CYS A 103 50.27 16.50 -48.72
N ILE A 104 49.66 17.26 -47.81
CA ILE A 104 50.29 18.26 -46.96
C ILE A 104 50.05 17.91 -45.49
N ARG A 105 51.01 18.19 -44.60
CA ARG A 105 50.78 18.02 -43.15
C ARG A 105 49.87 19.13 -42.63
N MET A 106 49.05 18.78 -41.65
CA MET A 106 48.10 19.67 -41.00
C MET A 106 48.47 19.85 -39.53
N GLU A 107 48.06 20.98 -38.95
CA GLU A 107 48.02 21.19 -37.50
C GLU A 107 46.61 21.59 -37.06
N LEU A 108 46.32 21.50 -35.75
CA LEU A 108 45.02 21.89 -35.20
C LEU A 108 45.05 23.35 -34.74
N GLY A 109 44.25 24.19 -35.39
CA GLY A 109 43.94 25.56 -34.97
C GLY A 109 42.82 25.63 -33.93
N GLU A 110 42.12 26.77 -33.90
CA GLU A 110 40.98 27.01 -33.01
C GLU A 110 39.77 26.12 -33.32
N THR A 111 38.89 25.97 -32.33
CA THR A 111 37.65 25.19 -32.43
C THR A 111 36.65 25.84 -33.40
N ASP A 112 36.02 25.04 -34.28
CA ASP A 112 34.95 25.47 -35.17
C ASP A 112 33.57 25.45 -34.46
N SER A 113 32.53 25.91 -35.17
CA SER A 113 31.15 25.96 -34.65
C SER A 113 30.53 24.58 -34.37
N SER A 114 31.21 23.49 -34.75
CA SER A 114 30.82 22.12 -34.41
C SER A 114 31.56 21.58 -33.18
N GLY A 115 32.36 22.41 -32.51
CA GLY A 115 33.16 21.99 -31.35
C GLY A 115 34.47 21.26 -31.72
N ARG A 116 34.81 21.15 -33.02
CA ARG A 116 36.02 20.44 -33.49
C ARG A 116 37.12 21.41 -33.87
N ARG A 117 38.38 21.10 -33.56
CA ARG A 117 39.51 21.97 -33.94
C ARG A 117 39.66 22.07 -35.46
N ARG A 118 39.89 23.28 -35.97
CA ARG A 118 40.05 23.55 -37.41
C ARG A 118 41.41 23.00 -37.89
N PRO A 119 41.45 22.24 -38.98
CA PRO A 119 42.71 21.77 -39.54
C PRO A 119 43.35 22.89 -40.38
N VAL A 120 44.61 23.22 -40.10
CA VAL A 120 45.38 24.28 -40.77
C VAL A 120 46.57 23.64 -41.52
N PRO A 121 46.76 23.90 -42.82
CA PRO A 121 47.92 23.36 -43.55
C PRO A 121 49.24 23.95 -43.08
N ILE A 122 50.25 23.10 -42.91
CA ILE A 122 51.63 23.53 -42.64
C ILE A 122 52.36 23.66 -43.99
N HIS A 123 52.40 24.87 -44.54
CA HIS A 123 53.02 25.13 -45.85
C HIS A 123 54.49 24.67 -45.92
N GLY A 124 54.90 24.04 -47.03
CA GLY A 124 56.26 23.51 -47.21
C GLY A 124 56.49 22.09 -46.66
N THR A 125 55.43 21.40 -46.24
CA THR A 125 55.49 20.02 -45.71
C THR A 125 54.85 19.00 -46.66
N GLU A 126 54.75 19.34 -47.94
CA GLU A 126 54.15 18.48 -48.95
C GLU A 126 54.95 17.19 -49.13
N TYR A 127 54.24 16.06 -49.21
CA TYR A 127 54.84 14.75 -49.40
C TYR A 127 53.98 13.89 -50.32
N GLU A 128 54.61 12.93 -51.00
CA GLU A 128 53.94 12.06 -51.97
C GLU A 128 53.82 10.64 -51.42
N THR A 129 52.69 10.00 -51.68
CA THR A 129 52.42 8.59 -51.33
C THR A 129 52.03 7.84 -52.60
N GLU A 130 52.64 6.69 -52.83
CA GLU A 130 52.32 5.83 -53.98
C GLU A 130 50.99 5.10 -53.74
N ILE A 131 50.05 5.27 -54.67
CA ILE A 131 48.73 4.62 -54.65
C ILE A 131 48.31 4.29 -56.08
N ASP A 132 47.52 3.24 -56.26
CA ASP A 132 46.92 2.88 -57.55
C ASP A 132 45.40 3.09 -57.61
N GLN A 133 44.78 3.43 -56.48
CA GLN A 133 43.38 3.82 -56.37
C GLN A 133 43.18 4.88 -55.25
N LEU A 134 42.28 5.82 -55.49
CA LEU A 134 41.87 6.85 -54.53
C LEU A 134 40.35 6.79 -54.34
N ILE A 135 39.89 6.82 -53.10
CA ILE A 135 38.45 6.85 -52.78
C ILE A 135 38.12 8.05 -51.87
N PRO A 136 37.66 9.18 -52.41
CA PRO A 136 37.06 10.24 -51.61
C PRO A 136 35.79 9.75 -50.89
N ALA A 137 35.74 9.96 -49.56
CA ALA A 137 34.61 9.67 -48.68
C ALA A 137 34.30 10.92 -47.82
N ILE A 138 34.12 12.06 -48.50
CA ILE A 138 34.10 13.40 -47.88
C ILE A 138 32.67 13.96 -47.80
N GLY A 139 31.82 13.38 -46.94
CA GLY A 139 30.48 13.89 -46.64
C GLY A 139 29.49 13.88 -47.82
N GLN A 140 28.20 13.95 -47.51
CA GLN A 140 27.12 14.01 -48.50
C GLN A 140 26.40 15.36 -48.43
N ARG A 141 25.77 15.78 -49.52
CA ARG A 141 24.89 16.94 -49.58
C ARG A 141 23.61 16.56 -50.30
N PRO A 142 22.46 17.12 -49.91
CA PRO A 142 21.23 16.95 -50.67
C PRO A 142 21.43 17.46 -52.11
N ASP A 143 20.96 16.69 -53.08
CA ASP A 143 20.82 17.18 -54.45
C ASP A 143 19.51 17.95 -54.57
N LEU A 144 19.61 19.27 -54.49
CA LEU A 144 18.46 20.17 -54.61
C LEU A 144 18.22 20.61 -56.06
N SER A 145 19.01 20.14 -57.04
CA SER A 145 18.85 20.54 -58.44
C SER A 145 17.45 20.30 -59.03
N PRO A 146 16.67 19.27 -58.62
CA PRO A 146 15.28 19.13 -59.07
C PRO A 146 14.33 20.23 -58.59
N LEU A 147 14.76 21.05 -57.61
CA LEU A 147 13.96 22.09 -56.97
C LEU A 147 14.43 23.51 -57.37
N ASP A 148 15.49 23.65 -58.18
CA ASP A 148 16.08 24.94 -58.57
C ASP A 148 15.07 25.85 -59.32
N ASP A 149 14.06 25.27 -59.98
CA ASP A 149 13.02 25.99 -60.72
C ASP A 149 11.82 26.43 -59.85
N ILE A 150 11.78 26.05 -58.57
CA ILE A 150 10.70 26.43 -57.65
C ILE A 150 11.04 27.77 -57.01
N ALA A 151 10.43 28.84 -57.52
CA ALA A 151 10.62 30.20 -57.02
C ALA A 151 10.21 30.29 -55.54
N GLY A 152 11.10 30.79 -54.68
CA GLY A 152 10.78 31.16 -53.30
C GLY A 152 11.18 30.16 -52.21
N LEU A 153 11.92 29.09 -52.52
CA LEU A 153 12.53 28.22 -51.50
C LEU A 153 13.91 28.75 -51.08
N LYS A 154 14.07 29.08 -49.79
CA LYS A 154 15.38 29.43 -49.24
C LYS A 154 16.24 28.22 -48.94
N SER A 155 17.50 28.28 -49.39
CA SER A 155 18.54 27.33 -49.01
C SER A 155 19.47 27.92 -47.95
N SER A 156 19.77 27.13 -46.92
CA SER A 156 20.77 27.46 -45.91
C SER A 156 22.19 27.54 -46.51
N ARG A 157 23.15 28.06 -45.73
CA ARG A 157 24.59 28.05 -46.10
C ARG A 157 25.16 26.66 -46.40
N TRP A 158 24.46 25.59 -45.99
CA TRP A 158 24.84 24.20 -46.17
C TRP A 158 24.17 23.53 -47.38
N LYS A 159 23.41 24.30 -48.18
CA LYS A 159 22.56 23.79 -49.28
C LYS A 159 21.50 22.80 -48.78
N THR A 160 20.82 23.15 -47.69
CA THR A 160 19.64 22.45 -47.17
C THR A 160 18.44 23.41 -47.15
N ILE A 161 17.22 22.91 -47.13
CA ILE A 161 15.98 23.71 -47.15
C ILE A 161 15.73 24.29 -45.75
N GLU A 162 15.46 25.59 -45.66
CA GLU A 162 15.07 26.24 -44.41
C GLU A 162 13.58 26.02 -44.12
N VAL A 163 13.25 25.67 -42.87
CA VAL A 163 11.87 25.45 -42.41
C VAL A 163 11.65 26.05 -41.02
N ASP A 164 10.39 26.28 -40.67
CA ASP A 164 9.99 26.53 -39.30
C ASP A 164 10.18 25.26 -38.44
N PRO A 165 10.84 25.35 -37.26
CA PRO A 165 11.26 24.18 -36.49
C PRO A 165 10.12 23.43 -35.78
N VAL A 166 8.91 24.00 -35.72
CA VAL A 166 7.71 23.34 -35.15
C VAL A 166 6.90 22.71 -36.27
N THR A 167 6.70 23.46 -37.35
CA THR A 167 5.75 23.11 -38.41
C THR A 167 6.40 22.46 -39.61
N TYR A 168 7.72 22.53 -39.76
CA TYR A 168 8.44 22.03 -40.93
C TYR A 168 7.98 22.66 -42.26
N ALA A 169 7.23 23.76 -42.20
CA ALA A 169 6.80 24.54 -43.35
C ALA A 169 7.97 25.39 -43.87
N THR A 170 8.10 25.46 -45.19
CA THR A 170 9.06 26.38 -45.83
C THR A 170 8.46 27.78 -45.94
N ASP A 171 9.21 28.72 -46.52
CA ASP A 171 8.70 30.05 -46.86
C ASP A 171 7.79 30.07 -48.09
N HIS A 172 7.61 28.93 -48.77
CA HIS A 172 6.63 28.76 -49.82
C HIS A 172 5.38 28.06 -49.29
N GLU A 173 4.23 28.70 -49.48
CA GLU A 173 2.94 28.17 -49.04
C GLU A 173 2.68 26.77 -49.63
N GLY A 174 2.23 25.85 -48.77
CA GLY A 174 1.93 24.46 -49.13
C GLY A 174 3.13 23.53 -49.31
N ILE A 175 4.38 24.01 -49.08
CA ILE A 175 5.59 23.18 -49.15
C ILE A 175 6.15 22.95 -47.74
N PHE A 176 6.45 21.69 -47.43
CA PHE A 176 7.02 21.25 -46.17
C PHE A 176 8.28 20.42 -46.45
N ALA A 177 9.29 20.52 -45.59
CA ALA A 177 10.54 19.78 -45.77
C ALA A 177 11.04 19.22 -44.43
N GLY A 178 11.52 17.99 -44.46
CA GLY A 178 12.08 17.29 -43.30
C GLY A 178 13.20 16.34 -43.69
N GLY A 179 13.87 15.77 -42.70
CA GLY A 179 15.01 14.87 -42.88
C GLY A 179 16.22 15.54 -43.52
N ASP A 180 16.99 14.77 -44.30
CA ASP A 180 18.27 15.23 -44.84
C ASP A 180 18.15 16.46 -45.75
N ALA A 181 17.01 16.65 -46.41
CA ALA A 181 16.74 17.86 -47.18
C ALA A 181 16.78 19.12 -46.32
N GLN A 182 16.45 19.03 -45.03
CA GLN A 182 16.39 20.13 -44.07
C GLN A 182 17.64 20.21 -43.18
N THR A 183 18.07 19.09 -42.59
CA THR A 183 19.20 19.05 -41.65
C THR A 183 20.56 18.78 -42.30
N GLY A 184 20.58 18.32 -43.56
CA GLY A 184 21.71 17.55 -44.08
C GLY A 184 21.76 16.15 -43.47
N PRO A 185 22.75 15.31 -43.85
CA PRO A 185 22.82 13.90 -43.47
C PRO A 185 22.75 13.71 -41.94
N ARG A 186 21.70 13.03 -41.48
CA ARG A 186 21.46 12.68 -40.07
C ARG A 186 21.16 11.19 -39.92
N THR A 187 20.69 10.76 -38.75
CA THR A 187 20.26 9.37 -38.55
C THR A 187 18.93 9.13 -39.26
N ALA A 188 18.66 7.87 -39.64
CA ALA A 188 17.37 7.50 -40.22
C ALA A 188 16.19 7.82 -39.26
N ILE A 189 16.42 7.73 -37.95
CA ILE A 189 15.43 8.04 -36.92
C ILE A 189 15.06 9.52 -36.95
N ASP A 190 16.05 10.42 -36.99
CA ASP A 190 15.81 11.86 -37.08
C ASP A 190 15.04 12.21 -38.36
N ALA A 191 15.37 11.56 -39.48
CA ALA A 191 14.70 11.78 -40.76
C ALA A 191 13.23 11.32 -40.74
N ILE A 192 12.95 10.15 -40.13
CA ILE A 192 11.58 9.65 -39.94
C ILE A 192 10.78 10.58 -39.01
N ALA A 193 11.38 11.02 -37.90
CA ALA A 193 10.74 11.93 -36.95
C ALA A 193 10.36 13.27 -37.63
N ALA A 194 11.30 13.87 -38.36
CA ALA A 194 11.03 15.07 -39.15
C ALA A 194 9.94 14.85 -40.21
N GLY A 195 9.91 13.66 -40.84
CA GLY A 195 8.86 13.28 -41.79
C GLY A 195 7.47 13.19 -41.14
N ARG A 196 7.38 12.65 -39.92
CA ARG A 196 6.12 12.62 -39.14
C ARG A 196 5.63 14.02 -38.78
N GLU A 197 6.52 14.88 -38.32
CA GLU A 197 6.16 16.27 -38.00
C GLU A 197 5.72 17.07 -39.24
N ALA A 198 6.43 16.90 -40.36
CA ALA A 198 6.01 17.48 -41.63
C ALA A 198 4.65 16.94 -42.08
N THR A 199 4.38 15.64 -41.88
CA THR A 199 3.09 15.01 -42.22
C THR A 199 1.95 15.60 -41.39
N GLU A 200 2.11 15.74 -40.07
CA GLU A 200 1.10 16.38 -39.22
C GLU A 200 0.79 17.82 -39.69
N SER A 201 1.82 18.57 -40.11
CA SER A 201 1.62 19.90 -40.68
C SER A 201 0.89 19.87 -42.02
N ILE A 202 1.19 18.90 -42.90
CA ILE A 202 0.48 18.73 -44.18
C ILE A 202 -1.00 18.43 -43.92
N VAL A 203 -1.31 17.53 -42.99
CA VAL A 203 -2.70 17.19 -42.63
C VAL A 203 -3.42 18.42 -42.08
N ARG A 204 -2.81 19.15 -41.13
CA ARG A 204 -3.40 20.39 -40.58
C ARG A 204 -3.60 21.45 -41.66
N TYR A 205 -2.66 21.60 -42.58
CA TYR A 205 -2.75 22.54 -43.69
C TYR A 205 -3.93 22.21 -44.62
N LEU A 206 -4.09 20.93 -45.00
CA LEU A 206 -5.21 20.47 -45.82
C LEU A 206 -6.57 20.64 -45.13
N ASP A 207 -6.61 20.49 -43.81
CA ASP A 207 -7.82 20.64 -43.00
C ASP A 207 -8.12 22.10 -42.58
N GLY A 208 -7.25 23.06 -42.92
CA GLY A 208 -7.37 24.46 -42.48
C GLY A 208 -7.19 24.66 -40.96
N ARG A 209 -6.49 23.73 -40.29
CA ARG A 209 -6.17 23.78 -38.85
C ARG A 209 -4.89 24.58 -38.58
N ASP A 210 -4.78 25.15 -37.38
CA ASP A 210 -3.58 25.86 -36.94
C ASP A 210 -2.37 24.90 -36.85
N LEU A 211 -1.31 25.22 -37.60
CA LEU A 211 -0.13 24.36 -37.72
C LEU A 211 0.70 24.24 -36.43
N LYS A 212 0.63 25.24 -35.53
CA LYS A 212 1.48 25.37 -34.34
C LYS A 212 0.77 25.01 -33.04
N LYS A 213 -0.56 25.08 -32.98
CA LYS A 213 -1.31 24.88 -31.73
C LYS A 213 -0.98 23.52 -31.09
N GLY A 214 -0.44 23.57 -29.87
CA GLY A 214 -0.10 22.39 -29.06
C GLY A 214 1.14 21.62 -29.50
N ARG A 215 2.00 22.21 -30.35
CA ARG A 215 3.22 21.56 -30.85
C ARG A 215 4.47 22.32 -30.42
N GLU A 216 5.51 21.59 -30.07
CA GLU A 216 6.84 22.11 -29.76
C GLU A 216 7.86 21.61 -30.80
N PRO A 217 9.02 22.28 -30.95
CA PRO A 217 10.09 21.78 -31.80
C PRO A 217 10.57 20.41 -31.32
N LEU A 218 10.93 19.52 -32.25
CA LEU A 218 11.55 18.24 -31.93
C LEU A 218 12.80 18.47 -31.06
N SER A 219 12.77 17.96 -29.82
CA SER A 219 13.91 17.98 -28.89
C SER A 219 14.33 16.55 -28.55
N GLN A 220 15.63 16.24 -28.60
CA GLN A 220 16.17 15.05 -27.94
C GLN A 220 16.09 15.26 -26.43
N LYS A 221 15.02 14.75 -25.80
CA LYS A 221 14.97 14.58 -24.35
C LYS A 221 15.53 13.21 -24.04
N ASP A 222 16.62 13.16 -23.27
CA ASP A 222 17.07 11.92 -22.64
C ASP A 222 16.08 11.57 -21.53
N MET A 223 14.95 10.97 -21.89
CA MET A 223 13.92 10.59 -20.94
C MET A 223 14.42 9.42 -20.09
N VAL A 224 14.86 9.72 -18.87
CA VAL A 224 15.18 8.73 -17.85
C VAL A 224 13.88 8.37 -17.14
N TYR A 225 13.19 7.34 -17.63
CA TYR A 225 11.90 6.88 -17.09
C TYR A 225 12.01 6.29 -15.67
N ARG A 226 13.22 5.89 -15.25
CA ARG A 226 13.56 5.56 -13.85
C ARG A 226 15.02 5.95 -13.59
N PRO A 227 15.32 6.82 -12.62
CA PRO A 227 16.71 7.02 -12.21
C PRO A 227 17.27 5.70 -11.68
N ILE A 228 18.43 5.28 -12.20
CA ILE A 228 19.14 4.09 -11.72
C ILE A 228 19.48 4.35 -10.24
N PRO A 229 19.10 3.45 -9.31
CA PRO A 229 19.46 3.59 -7.89
C PRO A 229 20.97 3.82 -7.73
N GLU A 230 21.37 4.73 -6.83
CA GLU A 230 22.78 5.07 -6.65
C GLU A 230 23.65 3.87 -6.20
N ASP A 231 23.02 2.89 -5.55
CA ASP A 231 23.61 1.67 -5.02
C ASP A 231 23.60 0.49 -6.01
N GLU A 232 23.07 0.65 -7.22
CA GLU A 232 23.07 -0.43 -8.23
C GLU A 232 24.52 -0.74 -8.69
N PRO A 233 24.99 -1.98 -8.55
CA PRO A 233 26.36 -2.34 -8.89
C PRO A 233 26.62 -2.22 -10.40
N LYS A 234 27.62 -1.42 -10.79
CA LYS A 234 28.04 -1.26 -12.18
C LYS A 234 28.64 -2.57 -12.71
N ARG A 235 27.96 -3.18 -13.69
CA ARG A 235 28.44 -4.38 -14.40
C ARG A 235 28.81 -4.02 -15.84
N ALA A 236 29.93 -4.55 -16.32
CA ALA A 236 30.32 -4.41 -17.71
C ALA A 236 29.35 -5.16 -18.64
N ARG A 237 29.13 -4.63 -19.86
CA ARG A 237 28.40 -5.35 -20.92
C ARG A 237 29.16 -6.61 -21.33
N ALA A 238 28.44 -7.67 -21.66
CA ALA A 238 29.03 -8.83 -22.30
C ALA A 238 29.74 -8.45 -23.61
N ARG A 239 30.98 -8.91 -23.80
CA ARG A 239 31.73 -8.64 -25.04
C ARG A 239 31.18 -9.51 -26.16
N MET A 240 30.82 -8.90 -27.30
CA MET A 240 30.38 -9.63 -28.50
C MET A 240 31.50 -10.55 -28.99
N ALA A 241 31.18 -11.83 -29.21
CA ALA A 241 32.14 -12.75 -29.81
C ALA A 241 32.34 -12.37 -31.28
N GLU A 242 33.60 -12.25 -31.72
CA GLU A 242 33.93 -11.84 -33.08
C GLU A 242 34.75 -12.91 -33.83
N LEU A 243 34.60 -12.98 -35.16
CA LEU A 243 35.47 -13.77 -36.02
C LEU A 243 36.93 -13.32 -35.86
N PRO A 244 37.92 -14.24 -35.80
CA PRO A 244 39.34 -13.85 -35.80
C PRO A 244 39.73 -13.10 -37.07
N VAL A 245 40.58 -12.07 -36.96
CA VAL A 245 41.02 -11.19 -38.08
C VAL A 245 41.49 -11.95 -39.34
N LYS A 246 42.19 -13.08 -39.18
CA LYS A 246 42.63 -13.92 -40.32
C LYS A 246 41.45 -14.47 -41.15
N GLY A 247 40.30 -14.70 -40.50
CA GLY A 247 39.07 -15.17 -41.13
C GLY A 247 38.19 -14.06 -41.71
N GLN A 248 38.51 -12.79 -41.43
CA GLN A 248 37.73 -11.64 -41.91
C GLN A 248 38.18 -11.16 -43.30
N ARG A 249 39.41 -11.46 -43.74
CA ARG A 249 39.93 -11.08 -45.08
C ARG A 249 39.39 -11.95 -46.20
N GLY A 250 39.19 -11.35 -47.38
CA GLY A 250 38.81 -12.06 -48.61
C GLY A 250 37.35 -12.52 -48.66
N ASN A 251 36.51 -12.09 -47.71
CA ASN A 251 35.09 -12.45 -47.64
C ASN A 251 34.29 -11.39 -46.87
N PHE A 252 32.96 -11.53 -46.90
CA PHE A 252 32.01 -10.67 -46.19
C PHE A 252 31.17 -11.48 -45.18
N LYS A 253 31.76 -12.48 -44.52
CA LYS A 253 31.08 -13.20 -43.44
C LYS A 253 30.80 -12.26 -42.28
N GLU A 254 29.73 -12.54 -41.56
CA GLU A 254 29.32 -11.82 -40.36
C GLU A 254 30.44 -11.88 -39.30
N VAL A 255 30.88 -10.71 -38.83
CA VAL A 255 31.99 -10.62 -37.87
C VAL A 255 31.49 -10.87 -36.46
N GLU A 256 30.33 -10.33 -36.11
CA GLU A 256 29.68 -10.52 -34.82
C GLU A 256 28.96 -11.87 -34.80
N LEU A 257 29.33 -12.74 -33.87
CA LEU A 257 28.82 -14.13 -33.81
C LEU A 257 27.60 -14.27 -32.91
N GLY A 258 27.13 -13.18 -32.30
CA GLY A 258 26.07 -13.19 -31.30
C GLY A 258 26.54 -13.67 -29.92
N TYR A 259 25.60 -13.68 -28.97
CA TYR A 259 25.78 -14.27 -27.65
C TYR A 259 25.31 -15.73 -27.65
N ASP A 260 25.95 -16.55 -26.81
CA ASP A 260 25.33 -17.81 -26.38
C ASP A 260 24.11 -17.52 -25.48
N GLU A 261 23.28 -18.54 -25.27
CA GLU A 261 22.02 -18.41 -24.53
C GLU A 261 22.20 -17.89 -23.10
N ASP A 262 23.24 -18.34 -22.39
CA ASP A 262 23.50 -17.96 -21.00
C ASP A 262 23.97 -16.50 -20.91
N THR A 263 24.90 -16.12 -21.78
CA THR A 263 25.38 -14.73 -21.90
C THR A 263 24.23 -13.80 -22.29
N GLY A 264 23.36 -14.22 -23.23
CA GLY A 264 22.18 -13.46 -23.65
C GLY A 264 21.17 -13.24 -22.51
N LYS A 265 20.87 -14.29 -21.73
CA LYS A 265 20.00 -14.19 -20.54
C LYS A 265 20.60 -13.26 -19.48
N ALA A 266 21.90 -13.37 -19.21
CA ALA A 266 22.58 -12.51 -18.25
C ALA A 266 22.53 -11.03 -18.65
N GLU A 267 22.74 -10.73 -19.94
CA GLU A 267 22.68 -9.35 -20.45
C GLU A 267 21.24 -8.80 -20.44
N ALA A 268 20.23 -9.64 -20.72
CA ALA A 268 18.82 -9.26 -20.60
C ALA A 268 18.41 -8.96 -19.15
N HIS A 269 18.83 -9.78 -18.19
CA HIS A 269 18.61 -9.53 -16.76
C HIS A 269 19.24 -8.22 -16.29
N ARG A 270 20.44 -7.89 -16.81
CA ARG A 270 21.09 -6.60 -16.55
C ARG A 270 20.28 -5.42 -17.10
N CYS A 271 19.68 -5.57 -18.29
CA CYS A 271 18.96 -4.50 -19.00
C CYS A 271 17.57 -4.22 -18.40
N LEU A 272 16.81 -5.28 -18.07
CA LEU A 272 15.45 -5.17 -17.51
C LEU A 272 15.43 -4.51 -16.11
N ASN A 273 16.56 -4.48 -15.41
CA ASN A 273 16.68 -3.76 -14.14
C ASN A 273 16.72 -2.23 -14.32
N CYS A 274 17.05 -1.73 -15.53
CA CYS A 274 17.28 -0.31 -15.80
C CYS A 274 16.03 0.48 -16.22
N GLY A 275 14.85 -0.12 -16.43
CA GLY A 275 13.61 0.59 -16.81
C GLY A 275 12.32 -0.23 -16.63
N TYR A 276 11.18 0.44 -16.35
CA TYR A 276 9.86 -0.23 -16.14
C TYR A 276 9.21 -0.71 -17.44
N CYS A 277 9.17 0.16 -18.44
CA CYS A 277 8.71 -0.12 -19.79
C CYS A 277 9.82 0.34 -20.73
N CYS A 278 10.29 -0.55 -21.61
CA CYS A 278 11.26 -0.21 -22.66
C CYS A 278 10.59 0.04 -24.01
N GLU A 279 9.27 0.25 -24.01
CA GLU A 279 8.45 0.40 -25.21
C GLU A 279 8.69 -0.70 -26.25
N CYS A 280 8.81 -1.96 -25.80
CA CYS A 280 8.90 -3.09 -26.72
C CYS A 280 7.56 -3.43 -27.40
N TYR A 281 6.45 -2.80 -26.96
CA TYR A 281 5.07 -3.00 -27.42
C TYR A 281 4.53 -4.45 -27.32
N GLN A 282 5.28 -5.38 -26.71
CA GLN A 282 4.83 -6.77 -26.56
C GLN A 282 3.60 -6.90 -25.65
N CYS A 283 3.48 -6.04 -24.64
CA CYS A 283 2.26 -5.95 -23.82
C CYS A 283 1.06 -5.45 -24.62
N VAL A 284 1.25 -4.55 -25.60
CA VAL A 284 0.19 -4.06 -26.48
C VAL A 284 -0.29 -5.17 -27.41
N GLU A 285 0.64 -5.90 -28.04
CA GLU A 285 0.32 -7.04 -28.91
C GLU A 285 -0.38 -8.18 -28.14
N ALA A 286 0.07 -8.47 -26.91
CA ALA A 286 -0.56 -9.49 -26.06
C ALA A 286 -1.94 -9.07 -25.52
N CYS A 287 -2.24 -7.77 -25.47
CA CYS A 287 -3.48 -7.25 -24.89
C CYS A 287 -4.65 -7.39 -25.87
N VAL A 288 -5.39 -8.50 -25.78
CA VAL A 288 -6.59 -8.74 -26.59
C VAL A 288 -7.65 -7.64 -26.42
N ALA A 289 -7.72 -7.02 -25.23
CA ALA A 289 -8.63 -5.92 -24.93
C ALA A 289 -8.21 -4.58 -25.58
N ASN A 290 -7.02 -4.49 -26.16
CA ASN A 290 -6.41 -3.26 -26.68
C ASN A 290 -6.41 -2.10 -25.65
N ALA A 291 -6.20 -2.43 -24.36
CA ALA A 291 -6.29 -1.49 -23.26
C ALA A 291 -4.98 -0.75 -22.95
N VAL A 292 -3.84 -1.28 -23.42
CA VAL A 292 -2.52 -0.67 -23.18
C VAL A 292 -2.28 0.43 -24.22
N VAL A 293 -2.39 1.68 -23.79
CA VAL A 293 -2.30 2.88 -24.64
C VAL A 293 -1.15 3.77 -24.14
N HIS A 294 -0.03 3.79 -24.87
CA HIS A 294 1.20 4.49 -24.44
C HIS A 294 1.09 6.03 -24.52
N ASP A 295 0.21 6.55 -25.37
CA ASP A 295 -0.05 7.98 -25.57
C ASP A 295 -1.24 8.50 -24.74
N GLN A 296 -1.68 7.74 -23.73
CA GLN A 296 -2.74 8.20 -22.82
C GLN A 296 -2.25 9.37 -21.97
N GLU A 297 -2.88 10.54 -22.13
CA GLU A 297 -2.55 11.75 -21.40
C GLU A 297 -3.29 11.87 -20.06
N GLN A 298 -2.69 12.61 -19.12
CA GLN A 298 -3.34 13.01 -17.87
C GLN A 298 -4.53 13.92 -18.19
N ILE A 299 -5.68 13.62 -17.59
CA ILE A 299 -6.91 14.44 -17.74
C ILE A 299 -7.16 15.16 -16.41
N GLU A 300 -7.18 16.48 -16.45
CA GLU A 300 -7.65 17.29 -15.32
C GLU A 300 -9.18 17.41 -15.36
N ARG A 301 -9.81 17.31 -14.18
CA ARG A 301 -11.26 17.42 -14.03
C ARG A 301 -11.60 18.28 -12.82
N ASP A 302 -12.44 19.28 -13.04
CA ASP A 302 -13.04 20.06 -11.98
C ASP A 302 -14.27 19.33 -11.44
N ILE A 303 -14.30 19.08 -10.13
CA ILE A 303 -15.42 18.44 -9.43
C ILE A 303 -15.88 19.37 -8.31
N GLU A 304 -17.16 19.73 -8.33
CA GLU A 304 -17.78 20.52 -7.28
C GLU A 304 -18.14 19.62 -6.09
N ILE A 305 -17.56 19.91 -4.92
CA ILE A 305 -17.76 19.15 -3.68
C ILE A 305 -18.10 20.08 -2.53
N GLY A 306 -18.98 19.64 -1.62
CA GLY A 306 -19.36 20.41 -0.43
C GLY A 306 -18.67 19.97 0.87
N SER A 307 -18.06 18.78 0.89
CA SER A 307 -17.29 18.26 2.02
C SER A 307 -16.22 17.29 1.53
N VAL A 308 -15.12 17.18 2.29
CA VAL A 308 -13.97 16.30 2.03
C VAL A 308 -13.73 15.40 3.23
N ILE A 309 -13.48 14.12 2.99
CA ILE A 309 -13.01 13.18 4.01
C ILE A 309 -11.62 12.68 3.60
N LEU A 310 -10.62 12.96 4.43
CA LEU A 310 -9.22 12.58 4.24
C LEU A 310 -8.98 11.19 4.82
N THR A 311 -8.72 10.23 3.93
CA THR A 311 -8.33 8.86 4.26
C THR A 311 -7.06 8.42 3.51
N PRO A 312 -5.98 9.22 3.50
CA PRO A 312 -4.76 8.86 2.76
C PRO A 312 -4.05 7.64 3.37
N GLY A 313 -4.36 7.29 4.62
CA GLY A 313 -3.73 6.20 5.33
C GLY A 313 -2.38 6.61 5.91
N THR A 314 -1.47 5.65 6.03
CA THR A 314 -0.11 5.80 6.56
C THR A 314 0.82 4.82 5.85
N SER A 315 2.10 5.13 5.84
CA SER A 315 3.16 4.21 5.40
C SER A 315 3.72 3.40 6.57
N ILE A 316 4.39 2.29 6.26
CA ILE A 316 5.17 1.55 7.25
C ILE A 316 6.52 2.23 7.48
N HIS A 317 7.02 2.18 8.71
CA HIS A 317 8.35 2.67 9.03
C HIS A 317 9.41 1.86 8.27
N ASN A 318 10.39 2.55 7.69
CA ASN A 318 11.50 1.94 6.99
C ASN A 318 12.66 1.64 7.96
N PRO A 319 12.98 0.37 8.26
CA PRO A 319 14.04 0.03 9.21
C PRO A 319 15.46 0.14 8.64
N ALA A 320 15.64 0.63 7.40
CA ALA A 320 16.96 0.87 6.81
C ALA A 320 17.94 1.69 7.67
N PRO A 321 17.51 2.69 8.47
CA PRO A 321 18.41 3.39 9.40
C PRO A 321 18.98 2.51 10.52
N TYR A 322 18.42 1.31 10.74
CA TYR A 322 18.84 0.35 11.77
C TYR A 322 19.76 -0.75 11.22
N GLU A 323 20.28 -0.57 10.00
CA GLU A 323 21.01 -1.61 9.27
C GLU A 323 22.20 -2.18 10.05
N GLU A 324 22.93 -1.32 10.76
CA GLU A 324 24.13 -1.71 11.51
C GLU A 324 23.87 -2.75 12.61
N PHE A 325 22.64 -2.85 13.11
CA PHE A 325 22.31 -3.75 14.22
C PHE A 325 21.09 -4.66 13.95
N TYR A 326 20.24 -4.36 12.97
CA TYR A 326 19.15 -5.26 12.57
C TYR A 326 19.38 -5.98 11.25
N HIS A 327 20.35 -5.57 10.42
CA HIS A 327 20.71 -6.27 9.18
C HIS A 327 19.53 -6.50 8.21
N TYR A 328 18.57 -5.57 8.16
CA TYR A 328 17.37 -5.71 7.33
C TYR A 328 17.69 -5.81 5.83
N LYS A 329 18.60 -4.98 5.32
CA LYS A 329 19.02 -5.01 3.92
C LYS A 329 20.11 -6.04 3.65
N SER A 330 21.03 -6.24 4.60
CA SER A 330 22.20 -7.11 4.40
C SER A 330 21.91 -8.59 4.62
N HIS A 331 20.83 -8.95 5.34
CA HIS A 331 20.50 -10.34 5.64
C HIS A 331 19.12 -10.75 5.13
N PRO A 332 19.03 -11.74 4.19
CA PRO A 332 17.78 -12.10 3.52
C PRO A 332 16.69 -12.65 4.46
N ASN A 333 17.06 -13.22 5.61
CA ASN A 333 16.08 -13.77 6.58
C ASN A 333 15.67 -12.77 7.67
N VAL A 334 16.01 -11.49 7.52
CA VAL A 334 15.44 -10.40 8.32
C VAL A 334 14.37 -9.72 7.48
N LEU A 335 13.13 -9.76 7.94
CA LEU A 335 11.96 -9.24 7.21
C LEU A 335 11.25 -8.19 8.05
N THR A 336 10.54 -7.27 7.42
CA THR A 336 9.48 -6.51 8.08
C THR A 336 8.24 -7.39 8.26
N SER A 337 7.40 -7.04 9.23
CA SER A 337 6.10 -7.69 9.42
C SER A 337 5.21 -7.61 8.18
N LEU A 338 5.27 -6.53 7.38
CA LEU A 338 4.50 -6.43 6.15
C LEU A 338 5.01 -7.39 5.05
N GLU A 339 6.32 -7.57 4.92
CA GLU A 339 6.88 -8.59 4.01
C GLU A 339 6.52 -10.00 4.48
N PHE A 340 6.55 -10.24 5.78
CA PHE A 340 6.10 -11.52 6.35
C PHE A 340 4.61 -11.76 6.11
N GLU A 341 3.75 -10.73 6.20
CA GLU A 341 2.34 -10.81 5.79
C GLU A 341 2.18 -11.18 4.31
N ARG A 342 3.07 -10.67 3.44
CA ARG A 342 3.07 -11.09 2.03
C ARG A 342 3.45 -12.56 1.87
N ILE A 343 4.34 -13.11 2.71
CA ILE A 343 4.66 -14.54 2.73
C ILE A 343 3.45 -15.36 3.20
N LEU A 344 2.78 -14.94 4.28
CA LEU A 344 1.58 -15.63 4.79
C LEU A 344 0.37 -15.55 3.85
N SER A 345 0.33 -14.53 2.99
CA SER A 345 -0.79 -14.32 2.07
C SER A 345 -0.84 -15.37 0.96
N ALA A 346 -2.01 -15.96 0.72
CA ALA A 346 -2.23 -16.87 -0.40
C ALA A 346 -2.06 -16.22 -1.79
N THR A 347 -2.29 -14.90 -1.93
CA THR A 347 -1.92 -14.11 -3.12
C THR A 347 -0.51 -13.54 -3.05
N GLY A 348 0.29 -14.02 -2.10
CA GLY A 348 1.66 -13.63 -1.86
C GLY A 348 2.64 -14.21 -2.87
N PRO A 349 3.89 -13.72 -2.89
CA PRO A 349 4.94 -14.29 -3.73
C PRO A 349 5.24 -15.76 -3.42
N THR A 350 4.88 -16.24 -2.23
CA THR A 350 5.08 -17.64 -1.79
C THR A 350 3.77 -18.42 -1.69
N MET A 351 2.65 -17.86 -2.17
CA MET A 351 1.31 -18.48 -2.13
C MET A 351 0.85 -18.93 -0.73
N GLY A 352 1.34 -18.28 0.33
CA GLY A 352 1.01 -18.63 1.72
C GLY A 352 1.95 -19.65 2.35
N HIS A 353 2.92 -20.19 1.60
CA HIS A 353 3.94 -21.09 2.15
C HIS A 353 5.00 -20.29 2.90
N ILE A 354 5.26 -20.69 4.15
CA ILE A 354 6.22 -20.03 5.04
C ILE A 354 7.62 -20.51 4.66
N VAL A 355 8.38 -19.65 4.00
CA VAL A 355 9.74 -20.00 3.56
C VAL A 355 10.73 -18.90 3.89
N ARG A 356 11.95 -19.30 4.22
CA ARG A 356 13.10 -18.40 4.38
C ARG A 356 13.44 -17.78 3.02
N PRO A 357 13.59 -16.45 2.93
CA PRO A 357 13.96 -15.83 1.66
C PRO A 357 15.31 -16.30 1.10
N SER A 358 16.27 -16.67 1.97
CA SER A 358 17.62 -17.08 1.58
C SER A 358 17.67 -18.37 0.77
N ASP A 359 16.97 -19.42 1.22
CA ASP A 359 17.09 -20.77 0.65
C ASP A 359 15.76 -21.45 0.35
N LYS A 360 14.64 -20.75 0.54
CA LYS A 360 13.27 -21.20 0.29
C LYS A 360 12.83 -22.43 1.10
N LYS A 361 13.53 -22.75 2.19
CA LYS A 361 13.12 -23.81 3.12
C LYS A 361 12.18 -23.27 4.18
N GLU A 362 11.38 -24.15 4.77
CA GLU A 362 10.55 -23.79 5.92
C GLU A 362 11.43 -23.51 7.14
N PRO A 363 11.19 -22.40 7.86
CA PRO A 363 11.89 -22.10 9.09
C PRO A 363 11.42 -23.01 10.22
N LYS A 364 12.31 -23.36 11.14
CA LYS A 364 11.96 -24.06 12.40
C LYS A 364 11.81 -23.11 13.58
N LYS A 365 12.35 -21.89 13.47
CA LYS A 365 12.42 -20.96 14.58
C LYS A 365 12.40 -19.51 14.11
N ILE A 366 11.36 -18.77 14.50
CA ILE A 366 11.12 -17.38 14.08
C ILE A 366 11.02 -16.45 15.30
N ALA A 367 11.68 -15.30 15.24
CA ALA A 367 11.56 -14.23 16.23
C ALA A 367 10.81 -13.01 15.67
N TRP A 368 9.93 -12.41 16.46
CA TRP A 368 9.34 -11.09 16.18
C TRP A 368 9.90 -10.05 17.15
N LEU A 369 10.39 -8.94 16.61
CA LEU A 369 10.94 -7.83 17.40
C LEU A 369 9.95 -6.68 17.43
N GLN A 370 9.40 -6.37 18.60
CA GLN A 370 8.39 -5.32 18.75
C GLN A 370 8.98 -3.91 18.75
N CYS A 371 8.12 -2.95 18.40
CA CYS A 371 8.39 -1.51 18.49
C CYS A 371 9.55 -1.04 17.59
N VAL A 372 9.73 -1.64 16.42
CA VAL A 372 10.69 -1.15 15.42
C VAL A 372 10.11 0.10 14.76
N GLY A 373 10.77 1.26 14.88
CA GLY A 373 10.24 2.54 14.38
C GLY A 373 9.13 3.16 15.23
N SER A 374 8.95 2.73 16.48
CA SER A 374 7.95 3.28 17.40
C SER A 374 8.46 3.24 18.82
N ARG A 375 8.05 4.20 19.66
CA ARG A 375 8.60 4.37 21.02
C ARG A 375 10.13 4.48 20.98
N ASP A 376 10.65 5.13 19.93
CA ASP A 376 12.07 5.30 19.65
C ASP A 376 12.40 6.76 19.36
N THR A 377 12.65 7.50 20.43
CA THR A 377 13.10 8.90 20.35
C THR A 377 14.58 9.04 20.00
N ALA A 378 15.36 7.96 20.07
CA ALA A 378 16.80 8.03 19.91
C ALA A 378 17.21 7.96 18.44
N HIS A 379 16.50 7.17 17.63
CA HIS A 379 16.90 6.91 16.24
C HIS A 379 15.98 7.54 15.19
N CYS A 380 14.65 7.45 15.34
CA CYS A 380 13.70 8.03 14.38
C CYS A 380 12.88 9.19 14.91
N GLY A 381 12.86 9.42 16.23
CA GLY A 381 12.08 10.50 16.85
C GLY A 381 10.63 10.14 17.14
N ASN A 382 10.14 8.97 16.69
CA ASN A 382 8.77 8.52 16.93
C ASN A 382 8.58 8.08 18.38
N SER A 383 8.19 9.01 19.25
CA SER A 383 7.88 8.71 20.65
C SER A 383 6.59 7.91 20.82
N TYR A 384 5.65 8.02 19.88
CA TYR A 384 4.35 7.37 19.96
C TYR A 384 4.40 5.85 19.76
N CYS A 385 3.29 5.19 20.12
CA CYS A 385 3.07 3.78 19.87
C CYS A 385 2.20 3.57 18.64
N SER A 386 2.62 2.68 17.72
CA SER A 386 1.84 2.37 16.52
C SER A 386 0.55 1.55 16.75
N SER A 387 0.16 1.29 18.01
CA SER A 387 -1.10 0.64 18.46
C SER A 387 -1.38 -0.80 18.00
N MET A 388 -0.87 -1.24 16.85
CA MET A 388 -1.24 -2.51 16.21
C MET A 388 -0.16 -3.58 16.28
N CYS A 389 1.11 -3.19 16.46
CA CYS A 389 2.28 -4.07 16.31
C CYS A 389 2.25 -5.32 17.18
N CYS A 390 1.84 -5.17 18.44
CA CYS A 390 1.68 -6.31 19.33
C CYS A 390 0.66 -7.32 18.77
N MET A 391 -0.47 -6.83 18.24
CA MET A 391 -1.55 -7.71 17.80
C MET A 391 -1.30 -8.35 16.45
N TYR A 392 -0.73 -7.63 15.47
CA TYR A 392 -0.40 -8.28 14.20
C TYR A 392 0.70 -9.32 14.38
N ALA A 393 1.68 -9.11 15.27
CA ALA A 393 2.75 -10.07 15.49
C ALA A 393 2.26 -11.32 16.22
N ILE A 394 1.35 -11.17 17.20
CA ILE A 394 0.66 -12.32 17.83
C ILE A 394 -0.11 -13.09 16.76
N LYS A 395 -0.84 -12.39 15.88
CA LYS A 395 -1.56 -13.02 14.79
C LYS A 395 -0.61 -13.72 13.80
N GLU A 396 0.47 -13.08 13.39
CA GLU A 396 1.49 -13.65 12.50
C GLU A 396 2.13 -14.89 13.10
N ALA A 397 2.48 -14.88 14.39
CA ALA A 397 3.06 -16.03 15.07
C ALA A 397 2.08 -17.22 15.16
N VAL A 398 0.81 -16.95 15.48
CA VAL A 398 -0.24 -17.99 15.50
C VAL A 398 -0.48 -18.54 14.10
N VAL A 399 -0.67 -17.67 13.11
CA VAL A 399 -0.88 -18.08 11.70
C VAL A 399 0.34 -18.82 11.17
N ALA A 400 1.55 -18.43 11.57
CA ALA A 400 2.77 -19.12 11.20
C ALA A 400 2.78 -20.57 11.73
N LYS A 401 2.35 -20.78 12.98
CA LYS A 401 2.18 -22.12 13.55
C LYS A 401 1.06 -22.92 12.88
N ASP A 402 -0.04 -22.26 12.49
CA ASP A 402 -1.17 -22.94 11.83
C ASP A 402 -0.81 -23.41 10.40
N HIS A 403 0.19 -22.78 9.74
CA HIS A 403 0.58 -23.08 8.36
C HIS A 403 1.99 -23.67 8.21
N GLY A 404 2.77 -23.69 9.28
CA GLY A 404 4.12 -24.23 9.32
C GLY A 404 4.16 -25.65 9.87
N ASP A 405 5.37 -26.22 9.95
CA ASP A 405 5.61 -27.50 10.61
C ASP A 405 5.20 -27.46 12.09
N GLU A 406 4.66 -28.57 12.62
CA GLU A 406 4.22 -28.68 14.02
C GLU A 406 5.35 -28.36 15.03
N SER A 407 6.61 -28.54 14.64
CA SER A 407 7.79 -28.22 15.47
C SER A 407 8.22 -26.76 15.44
N LEU A 408 7.54 -25.89 14.68
CA LEU A 408 7.87 -24.47 14.56
C LEU A 408 7.81 -23.75 15.92
N GLU A 409 8.94 -23.19 16.32
CA GLU A 409 9.07 -22.31 17.48
C GLU A 409 8.87 -20.85 17.08
N THR A 410 7.99 -20.15 17.79
CA THR A 410 7.71 -18.72 17.57
C THR A 410 7.95 -17.93 18.84
N THR A 411 8.79 -16.90 18.77
CA THR A 411 9.14 -16.05 19.93
C THR A 411 8.85 -14.58 19.64
N ILE A 412 8.11 -13.90 20.50
CA ILE A 412 7.83 -12.47 20.42
C ILE A 412 8.62 -11.74 21.51
N PHE A 413 9.52 -10.84 21.11
CA PHE A 413 10.31 -9.98 21.98
C PHE A 413 9.66 -8.61 22.14
N PHE A 414 9.33 -8.21 23.36
CA PHE A 414 8.50 -7.03 23.61
C PHE A 414 8.89 -6.23 24.86
N MET A 415 8.41 -4.98 24.94
CA MET A 415 8.48 -4.16 26.17
C MET A 415 7.19 -4.27 26.99
N ASP A 416 6.05 -3.98 26.36
CA ASP A 416 4.70 -4.12 26.90
C ASP A 416 3.80 -4.79 25.85
N ILE A 417 2.94 -5.74 26.22
CA ILE A 417 1.88 -6.22 25.32
C ILE A 417 0.66 -5.32 25.45
N ARG A 418 0.35 -4.60 24.36
CA ARG A 418 -0.75 -3.64 24.27
C ARG A 418 -2.01 -4.23 23.63
N ALA A 419 -2.53 -5.29 24.23
CA ALA A 419 -3.76 -5.96 23.79
C ALA A 419 -5.03 -5.26 24.35
N PHE A 420 -5.31 -4.03 23.93
CA PHE A 420 -6.35 -3.18 24.54
C PHE A 420 -7.75 -3.25 23.88
N GLY A 421 -7.87 -3.81 22.68
CA GLY A 421 -9.14 -3.96 21.97
C GLY A 421 -10.05 -5.05 22.58
N LYS A 422 -11.31 -5.07 22.16
CA LYS A 422 -12.27 -6.11 22.56
C LYS A 422 -11.72 -7.49 22.21
N ASP A 423 -11.66 -8.37 23.22
CA ASP A 423 -11.14 -9.74 23.13
C ASP A 423 -9.65 -9.87 22.75
N TYR A 424 -8.88 -8.78 22.65
CA TYR A 424 -7.46 -8.83 22.32
C TYR A 424 -6.64 -9.51 23.42
N GLU A 425 -6.98 -9.29 24.69
CA GLU A 425 -6.32 -9.96 25.82
C GLU A 425 -6.55 -11.47 25.78
N LYS A 426 -7.78 -11.90 25.50
CA LYS A 426 -8.10 -13.31 25.34
C LYS A 426 -7.32 -13.93 24.18
N TYR A 427 -7.18 -13.21 23.07
CA TYR A 427 -6.38 -13.67 21.94
C TYR A 427 -4.89 -13.81 22.30
N TYR A 428 -4.34 -12.85 23.04
CA TYR A 428 -2.99 -12.92 23.59
C TYR A 428 -2.79 -14.15 24.49
N ASN A 429 -3.71 -14.38 25.43
CA ASN A 429 -3.66 -15.54 26.33
C ASN A 429 -3.75 -16.86 25.54
N ARG A 430 -4.67 -16.95 24.57
CA ARG A 430 -4.79 -18.14 23.71
C ARG A 430 -3.50 -18.41 22.91
N ALA A 431 -2.89 -17.37 22.34
CA ALA A 431 -1.62 -17.53 21.62
C ALA A 431 -0.52 -18.11 22.52
N LYS A 432 -0.46 -17.67 23.78
CA LYS A 432 0.50 -18.16 24.77
C LYS A 432 0.17 -19.59 25.24
N ASP A 433 -1.06 -19.81 25.68
CA ASP A 433 -1.43 -20.98 26.47
C ASP A 433 -1.88 -22.17 25.59
N GLU A 434 -2.49 -21.91 24.42
CA GLU A 434 -2.98 -22.95 23.51
C GLU A 434 -2.06 -23.17 22.30
N HIS A 435 -1.52 -22.11 21.69
CA HIS A 435 -0.62 -22.22 20.52
C HIS A 435 0.87 -22.29 20.90
N GLY A 436 1.22 -22.07 22.17
CA GLY A 436 2.61 -22.15 22.65
C GLY A 436 3.54 -21.07 22.08
N VAL A 437 3.02 -19.89 21.76
CA VAL A 437 3.85 -18.74 21.36
C VAL A 437 4.65 -18.26 22.58
N LYS A 438 5.97 -18.18 22.46
CA LYS A 438 6.87 -17.72 23.53
C LYS A 438 6.87 -16.19 23.55
N PHE A 439 6.64 -15.60 24.73
CA PHE A 439 6.69 -14.15 24.92
C PHE A 439 7.87 -13.80 25.83
N VAL A 440 8.81 -13.03 25.31
CA VAL A 440 10.01 -12.61 26.05
C VAL A 440 9.99 -11.10 26.23
N ARG A 441 9.94 -10.64 27.48
CA ARG A 441 9.95 -9.20 27.78
C ARG A 441 11.36 -8.64 27.71
N SER A 442 11.83 -8.38 26.50
CA SER A 442 13.12 -7.75 26.24
C SER A 442 13.04 -6.94 24.95
N ARG A 443 13.57 -5.70 24.97
CA ARG A 443 13.77 -4.92 23.75
C ARG A 443 15.12 -5.32 23.16
N ILE A 444 15.11 -5.98 22.00
CA ILE A 444 16.33 -6.45 21.35
C ILE A 444 17.14 -5.27 20.83
N HIS A 445 18.39 -5.21 21.25
CA HIS A 445 19.35 -4.19 20.85
C HIS A 445 19.92 -4.47 19.46
N SER A 446 20.36 -5.70 19.21
CA SER A 446 21.03 -6.10 17.96
C SER A 446 20.75 -7.56 17.61
N ILE A 447 20.90 -7.89 16.33
CA ILE A 447 20.87 -9.23 15.76
C ILE A 447 22.29 -9.52 15.27
N GLU A 448 22.82 -10.70 15.55
CA GLU A 448 24.16 -11.11 15.12
C GLU A 448 24.08 -12.22 14.07
N PRO A 449 24.37 -11.94 12.79
CA PRO A 449 24.43 -12.99 11.77
C PRO A 449 25.54 -14.01 12.05
N ILE A 450 25.21 -15.30 11.96
CA ILE A 450 26.18 -16.36 12.23
C ILE A 450 27.05 -16.61 10.98
N HIS A 451 28.36 -16.41 11.10
CA HIS A 451 29.27 -16.57 9.97
C HIS A 451 29.23 -18.01 9.40
N GLY A 452 28.88 -18.14 8.12
CA GLY A 452 28.80 -19.43 7.41
C GLY A 452 27.46 -20.15 7.57
N SER A 453 26.47 -19.53 8.21
CA SER A 453 25.06 -19.95 8.22
C SER A 453 24.16 -18.79 7.77
N ASP A 454 22.91 -19.10 7.45
CA ASP A 454 21.84 -18.10 7.22
C ASP A 454 21.04 -17.83 8.52
N ASP A 455 21.57 -18.25 9.66
CA ASP A 455 20.93 -18.15 10.98
C ASP A 455 21.37 -16.88 11.72
N LEU A 456 20.54 -16.44 12.66
CA LEU A 456 20.62 -15.16 13.35
C LEU A 456 20.64 -15.40 14.86
N ALA A 457 21.70 -14.98 15.54
CA ALA A 457 21.81 -15.03 16.99
C ALA A 457 21.21 -13.76 17.62
N ILE A 458 20.44 -13.92 18.69
CA ILE A 458 19.85 -12.83 19.46
C ILE A 458 20.20 -13.00 20.93
N GLY A 459 20.97 -12.05 21.46
CA GLY A 459 21.24 -11.91 22.89
C GLY A 459 20.18 -11.05 23.59
N TYR A 460 19.66 -11.51 24.73
CA TYR A 460 18.65 -10.78 25.50
C TYR A 460 18.73 -11.08 27.01
N PHE A 461 18.23 -10.16 27.83
CA PHE A 461 18.04 -10.42 29.26
C PHE A 461 16.64 -10.96 29.52
N ASP A 462 16.53 -12.04 30.27
CA ASP A 462 15.26 -12.54 30.77
C ASP A 462 14.78 -11.77 32.02
N GLU A 463 13.60 -12.13 32.53
CA GLU A 463 13.00 -11.42 33.68
C GLU A 463 13.74 -11.64 35.01
N SER A 464 14.67 -12.60 35.08
CA SER A 464 15.58 -12.76 36.22
C SER A 464 16.84 -11.90 36.10
N GLY A 465 17.05 -11.24 34.95
CA GLY A 465 18.25 -10.48 34.63
C GLY A 465 19.39 -11.35 34.11
N ALA A 466 19.15 -12.62 33.78
CA ALA A 466 20.15 -13.49 33.18
C ALA A 466 20.26 -13.21 31.68
N LEU A 467 21.49 -13.14 31.17
CA LEU A 467 21.76 -13.04 29.74
C LEU A 467 21.50 -14.40 29.09
N GLN A 468 20.66 -14.39 28.07
CA GLN A 468 20.32 -15.52 27.21
C GLN A 468 20.82 -15.22 25.80
N GLU A 469 21.20 -16.26 25.07
CA GLU A 469 21.50 -16.19 23.65
C GLU A 469 20.72 -17.30 22.96
N GLU A 470 20.01 -16.96 21.88
CA GLU A 470 19.15 -17.88 21.17
C GLU A 470 19.31 -17.68 19.66
N ILE A 471 19.36 -18.79 18.92
CA ILE A 471 19.53 -18.79 17.46
C ILE A 471 18.16 -18.92 16.78
N PHE A 472 17.93 -18.10 15.78
CA PHE A 472 16.71 -18.06 14.97
C PHE A 472 17.06 -18.22 13.49
N GLU A 473 16.19 -18.88 12.74
CA GLU A 473 16.39 -19.06 11.29
C GLU A 473 15.77 -17.92 10.48
N MET A 474 14.87 -17.14 11.11
CA MET A 474 14.24 -15.95 10.53
C MET A 474 13.83 -14.97 11.62
N VAL A 475 13.94 -13.67 11.32
CA VAL A 475 13.57 -12.58 12.23
C VAL A 475 12.60 -11.63 11.52
N VAL A 476 11.52 -11.28 12.19
CA VAL A 476 10.48 -10.36 11.72
C VAL A 476 10.49 -9.09 12.57
N LEU A 477 10.84 -7.98 11.94
CA LEU A 477 10.80 -6.64 12.51
C LEU A 477 9.35 -6.15 12.50
N SER A 478 8.74 -6.02 13.67
CA SER A 478 7.39 -5.48 13.80
C SER A 478 7.45 -3.96 13.65
N VAL A 479 7.41 -3.49 12.40
CA VAL A 479 7.54 -2.08 12.01
C VAL A 479 6.30 -1.26 12.37
N GLY A 480 6.53 -0.03 12.82
CA GLY A 480 5.50 0.97 13.09
C GLY A 480 4.90 1.60 11.83
N ILE A 481 4.03 2.60 12.03
CA ILE A 481 3.45 3.41 10.96
C ILE A 481 3.89 4.87 11.06
N GLU A 482 3.93 5.56 9.93
CA GLU A 482 4.29 6.97 9.80
C GLU A 482 3.41 7.65 8.73
N VAL A 483 3.25 8.96 8.82
CA VAL A 483 2.60 9.74 7.76
C VAL A 483 3.61 9.98 6.64
N ASN A 484 3.24 9.64 5.40
CA ASN A 484 4.11 9.81 4.25
C ASN A 484 4.19 11.28 3.80
N PRO A 485 5.31 11.70 3.17
CA PRO A 485 5.50 13.08 2.73
C PRO A 485 4.40 13.61 1.82
N GLU A 486 3.84 12.78 0.93
CA GLU A 486 2.77 13.18 0.01
C GLU A 486 1.47 13.53 0.77
N THR A 487 1.22 12.89 1.92
CA THR A 487 0.08 13.23 2.78
C THR A 487 0.30 14.54 3.52
N ILE A 488 1.54 14.82 3.94
CA ILE A 488 1.90 16.11 4.55
C ILE A 488 1.68 17.24 3.55
N GLU A 489 2.16 17.09 2.31
CA GLU A 489 1.93 18.05 1.24
C GLU A 489 0.43 18.22 0.93
N LEU A 490 -0.34 17.12 0.93
CA LEU A 490 -1.79 17.18 0.76
C LEU A 490 -2.46 17.99 1.88
N ALA A 491 -2.07 17.78 3.13
CA ALA A 491 -2.60 18.52 4.28
C ALA A 491 -2.29 20.02 4.17
N GLU A 492 -1.05 20.38 3.81
CA GLU A 492 -0.65 21.77 3.56
C GLU A 492 -1.47 22.41 2.44
N ARG A 493 -1.66 21.71 1.32
CA ARG A 493 -2.50 22.19 0.19
C ARG A 493 -3.97 22.37 0.58
N LEU A 494 -4.44 21.59 1.54
CA LEU A 494 -5.79 21.65 2.06
C LEU A 494 -5.92 22.51 3.32
N ASP A 495 -4.86 23.18 3.78
CA ASP A 495 -4.88 24.03 4.98
C ASP A 495 -5.42 23.27 6.22
N VAL A 496 -4.92 22.04 6.41
CA VAL A 496 -5.23 21.16 7.54
C VAL A 496 -4.03 21.11 8.48
N ASP A 497 -4.24 21.45 9.74
CA ASP A 497 -3.19 21.42 10.77
C ASP A 497 -2.78 19.99 11.11
N LEU A 498 -1.49 19.79 11.28
CA LEU A 498 -0.90 18.53 11.73
C LEU A 498 -0.30 18.68 13.14
N ASP A 499 -0.29 17.59 13.90
CA ASP A 499 0.44 17.52 15.16
C ASP A 499 1.95 17.41 14.94
N HIS A 500 2.72 17.39 16.04
CA HIS A 500 4.18 17.31 15.98
C HIS A 500 4.73 15.97 15.43
N HIS A 501 3.87 14.96 15.24
CA HIS A 501 4.17 13.68 14.59
C HIS A 501 3.62 13.61 13.16
N ASN A 502 3.08 14.72 12.64
CA ASN A 502 2.46 14.88 11.32
C ASN A 502 1.10 14.19 11.15
N PHE A 503 0.43 13.72 12.21
CA PHE A 503 -0.96 13.25 12.12
C PHE A 503 -1.93 14.43 12.08
N ALA A 504 -3.12 14.24 11.50
CA ALA A 504 -4.15 15.28 11.48
C ALA A 504 -4.52 15.73 12.90
N LEU A 505 -4.39 17.03 13.17
CA LEU A 505 -4.76 17.61 14.45
C LEU A 505 -6.29 17.65 14.57
N THR A 506 -6.83 17.03 15.61
CA THR A 506 -8.28 16.94 15.87
C THR A 506 -8.59 17.23 17.33
N HIS A 507 -9.83 17.61 17.62
CA HIS A 507 -10.27 17.94 18.98
C HIS A 507 -10.78 16.69 19.72
N PRO A 508 -10.48 16.46 21.01
CA PRO A 508 -10.89 15.26 21.75
C PRO A 508 -12.41 14.98 21.73
N PHE A 509 -13.24 16.03 21.82
CA PHE A 509 -14.71 15.91 21.74
C PHE A 509 -15.26 15.90 20.30
N ASN A 510 -14.44 16.14 19.28
CA ASN A 510 -14.81 16.02 17.88
C ASN A 510 -13.64 15.41 17.07
N PRO A 511 -13.37 14.12 17.27
CA PRO A 511 -12.12 13.50 16.83
C PRO A 511 -11.98 13.33 15.31
N ILE A 512 -13.03 13.60 14.53
CA ILE A 512 -12.99 13.50 13.07
C ILE A 512 -12.86 14.85 12.37
N ALA A 513 -13.07 15.95 13.09
CA ALA A 513 -13.03 17.29 12.52
C ALA A 513 -11.61 17.82 12.52
N THR A 514 -11.16 18.28 11.36
CA THR A 514 -9.86 18.94 11.21
C THR A 514 -9.97 20.42 11.58
N SER A 515 -8.84 21.14 11.53
CA SER A 515 -8.82 22.60 11.71
C SER A 515 -9.59 23.36 10.61
N ARG A 516 -9.85 22.71 9.46
CA ARG A 516 -10.60 23.30 8.34
C ARG A 516 -12.06 22.83 8.31
N PRO A 517 -13.05 23.74 8.44
CA PRO A 517 -14.46 23.41 8.33
C PRO A 517 -14.82 22.74 6.99
N GLY A 518 -15.67 21.70 7.05
CA GLY A 518 -16.06 20.88 5.90
C GLY A 518 -15.02 19.84 5.47
N VAL A 519 -13.84 19.82 6.10
CA VAL A 519 -12.78 18.82 5.88
C VAL A 519 -12.64 17.96 7.13
N TYR A 520 -12.74 16.65 6.93
CA TYR A 520 -12.72 15.64 7.98
C TYR A 520 -11.55 14.70 7.78
N ALA A 521 -11.02 14.09 8.85
CA ALA A 521 -9.97 13.09 8.77
C ALA A 521 -10.39 11.83 9.56
N CYS A 522 -10.09 10.65 9.02
CA CYS A 522 -10.35 9.39 9.72
C CYS A 522 -9.33 8.30 9.37
N GLY A 523 -9.34 7.21 10.12
CA GLY A 523 -8.38 6.13 9.97
C GLY A 523 -7.00 6.50 10.51
N THR A 524 -5.95 5.88 9.98
CA THR A 524 -4.59 6.02 10.55
C THR A 524 -3.97 7.41 10.38
N PHE A 525 -4.52 8.27 9.50
CA PHE A 525 -4.05 9.65 9.36
C PHE A 525 -4.34 10.52 10.60
N GLN A 526 -5.35 10.16 11.39
CA GLN A 526 -5.65 10.81 12.68
C GLN A 526 -4.83 10.24 13.85
N GLY A 527 -3.96 9.26 13.58
CA GLY A 527 -3.12 8.60 14.58
C GLY A 527 -3.21 7.07 14.52
N PRO A 528 -2.25 6.34 15.12
CA PRO A 528 -2.18 4.89 14.99
C PRO A 528 -3.35 4.14 15.64
N LYS A 529 -4.06 3.34 14.85
CA LYS A 529 -5.26 2.59 15.27
C LYS A 529 -5.52 1.38 14.37
N ASP A 530 -6.31 0.44 14.85
CA ASP A 530 -6.65 -0.79 14.14
C ASP A 530 -7.82 -0.62 13.14
N ILE A 531 -8.14 -1.70 12.42
CA ILE A 531 -9.21 -1.74 11.41
C ILE A 531 -10.59 -1.40 12.00
N PRO A 532 -11.06 -2.05 13.10
CA PRO A 532 -12.37 -1.73 13.67
C PRO A 532 -12.51 -0.26 14.07
N SER A 533 -11.46 0.32 14.66
CA SER A 533 -11.45 1.74 15.01
C SER A 533 -11.50 2.62 13.76
N SER A 534 -10.71 2.30 12.74
CA SER A 534 -10.70 3.04 11.47
C SER A 534 -12.06 3.01 10.74
N VAL A 535 -12.75 1.87 10.74
CA VAL A 535 -14.10 1.73 10.16
C VAL A 535 -15.13 2.52 10.96
N THR A 536 -14.99 2.57 12.29
CA THR A 536 -15.84 3.38 13.16
C THR A 536 -15.64 4.87 12.88
N ASP A 537 -14.38 5.33 12.76
CA ASP A 537 -14.06 6.73 12.42
C ASP A 537 -14.59 7.10 11.04
N ALA A 538 -14.46 6.22 10.04
CA ALA A 538 -15.01 6.45 8.70
C ALA A 538 -16.54 6.64 8.74
N SER A 539 -17.24 5.84 9.56
CA SER A 539 -18.68 6.00 9.77
C SER A 539 -19.02 7.33 10.45
N SER A 540 -18.19 7.77 11.40
CA SER A 540 -18.32 9.06 12.08
C SER A 540 -18.07 10.24 11.13
N ALA A 541 -17.00 10.20 10.33
CA ALA A 541 -16.68 11.22 9.33
C ALA A 541 -17.77 11.31 8.25
N ALA A 542 -18.31 10.17 7.81
CA ALA A 542 -19.45 10.14 6.88
C ALA A 542 -20.71 10.76 7.50
N CYS A 543 -20.95 10.54 8.80
CA CYS A 543 -22.05 11.18 9.53
C CYS A 543 -21.88 12.71 9.55
N ALA A 544 -20.70 13.20 9.93
CA ALA A 544 -20.38 14.63 10.00
C ALA A 544 -20.50 15.32 8.63
N ALA A 545 -19.90 14.74 7.59
CA ALA A 545 -20.05 15.24 6.23
C ALA A 545 -21.53 15.23 5.77
N SER A 546 -22.31 14.23 6.17
CA SER A 546 -23.74 14.14 5.83
C SER A 546 -24.62 15.15 6.58
N MET A 547 -24.19 15.62 7.76
CA MET A 547 -24.84 16.72 8.49
C MET A 547 -24.70 18.02 7.71
N ASP A 548 -23.48 18.36 7.29
CA ASP A 548 -23.20 19.55 6.47
C ASP A 548 -23.90 19.51 5.10
N LEU A 549 -23.97 18.32 4.49
CA LEU A 549 -24.56 18.12 3.16
C LEU A 549 -26.06 17.80 3.20
N SER A 550 -26.69 17.86 4.37
CA SER A 550 -28.09 17.44 4.56
C SER A 550 -29.06 18.15 3.60
N ALA A 551 -28.86 19.45 3.35
CA ALA A 551 -29.68 20.25 2.44
C ALA A 551 -29.58 19.82 0.95
N ALA A 552 -28.44 19.24 0.55
CA ALA A 552 -28.18 18.79 -0.82
C ALA A 552 -28.45 17.28 -1.02
N ARG A 553 -28.91 16.57 0.03
CA ARG A 553 -29.11 15.11 0.00
C ARG A 553 -30.03 14.69 -1.14
N GLY A 554 -29.56 13.75 -1.96
CA GLY A 554 -30.34 13.18 -3.05
C GLY A 554 -30.27 13.97 -4.37
N THR A 555 -29.69 15.17 -4.39
CA THR A 555 -29.69 16.04 -5.59
C THR A 555 -28.83 15.52 -6.75
N GLN A 556 -27.79 14.73 -6.44
CA GLN A 556 -26.88 14.14 -7.44
C GLN A 556 -26.85 12.60 -7.39
N THR A 557 -27.84 11.96 -6.76
CA THR A 557 -27.88 10.49 -6.67
C THR A 557 -28.20 9.88 -8.03
N LYS A 558 -27.34 8.96 -8.50
CA LYS A 558 -27.62 8.12 -9.66
C LYS A 558 -28.29 6.84 -9.21
N THR A 559 -29.42 6.48 -9.81
CA THR A 559 -30.06 5.18 -9.59
C THR A 559 -29.29 4.12 -10.37
N LEU A 560 -28.91 3.03 -9.70
CA LEU A 560 -28.32 1.87 -10.37
C LEU A 560 -29.33 1.30 -11.36
N ILE A 561 -28.94 1.17 -12.63
CA ILE A 561 -29.77 0.53 -13.65
C ILE A 561 -29.57 -0.98 -13.52
N ILE A 562 -30.52 -1.66 -12.90
CA ILE A 562 -30.55 -3.12 -12.82
C ILE A 562 -31.16 -3.63 -14.14
N PRO A 563 -30.53 -4.60 -14.83
CA PRO A 563 -31.10 -5.25 -16.00
C PRO A 563 -32.52 -5.82 -15.72
N GLU A 564 -33.36 -5.88 -16.75
CA GLU A 564 -34.68 -6.51 -16.63
C GLU A 564 -34.54 -7.99 -16.23
N GLU A 565 -35.35 -8.44 -15.28
CA GLU A 565 -35.31 -9.81 -14.79
C GLU A 565 -35.82 -10.78 -15.87
N LEU A 566 -35.00 -11.75 -16.24
CA LEU A 566 -35.31 -12.85 -17.15
C LEU A 566 -36.29 -13.81 -16.48
N ASP A 567 -37.40 -14.11 -17.17
CA ASP A 567 -38.34 -15.12 -16.70
C ASP A 567 -37.82 -16.54 -16.99
N VAL A 568 -37.30 -17.18 -15.96
CA VAL A 568 -36.79 -18.56 -15.98
C VAL A 568 -37.63 -19.49 -15.09
N ALA A 569 -38.87 -19.12 -14.78
CA ALA A 569 -39.72 -19.85 -13.83
C ALA A 569 -40.11 -21.25 -14.34
N ASP A 570 -40.37 -21.37 -15.64
CA ASP A 570 -40.80 -22.60 -16.31
C ASP A 570 -39.66 -23.34 -17.06
N GLU A 571 -38.42 -22.83 -16.96
CA GLU A 571 -37.26 -23.48 -17.54
C GLU A 571 -36.74 -24.63 -16.66
N GLU A 572 -36.16 -25.66 -17.29
CA GLU A 572 -35.44 -26.69 -16.55
C GLU A 572 -34.22 -26.07 -15.84
N PRO A 573 -33.94 -26.41 -14.56
CA PRO A 573 -32.80 -25.84 -13.87
C PRO A 573 -31.48 -26.19 -14.57
N ARG A 574 -30.66 -25.18 -14.79
CA ARG A 574 -29.32 -25.22 -15.37
C ARG A 574 -28.38 -24.59 -14.37
N ILE A 575 -27.74 -25.44 -13.57
CA ILE A 575 -26.98 -25.04 -12.38
C ILE A 575 -25.51 -24.87 -12.75
N GLY A 576 -24.94 -23.70 -12.43
CA GLY A 576 -23.49 -23.51 -12.38
C GLY A 576 -22.99 -23.66 -10.94
N VAL A 577 -22.00 -24.51 -10.73
CA VAL A 577 -21.36 -24.71 -9.42
C VAL A 577 -19.96 -24.10 -9.45
N PHE A 578 -19.68 -23.19 -8.52
CA PHE A 578 -18.37 -22.56 -8.38
C PHE A 578 -17.76 -22.93 -7.04
N VAL A 579 -16.66 -23.69 -7.05
CA VAL A 579 -15.98 -24.13 -5.82
C VAL A 579 -14.78 -23.22 -5.55
N CYS A 580 -14.71 -22.65 -4.35
CA CYS A 580 -13.69 -21.68 -3.97
C CYS A 580 -12.55 -22.37 -3.21
N ASN A 581 -11.31 -22.03 -3.56
CA ASN A 581 -10.14 -22.41 -2.77
C ASN A 581 -9.95 -21.51 -1.54
N CYS A 582 -10.35 -20.23 -1.64
CA CYS A 582 -10.10 -19.22 -0.62
C CYS A 582 -8.61 -19.17 -0.22
N GLY A 583 -7.73 -19.29 -1.21
CA GLY A 583 -6.32 -19.57 -1.01
C GLY A 583 -6.12 -20.95 -0.39
N ILE A 584 -5.44 -21.00 0.75
CA ILE A 584 -5.20 -22.23 1.53
C ILE A 584 -6.29 -22.49 2.59
N ASN A 585 -7.23 -21.57 2.79
CA ASN A 585 -8.26 -21.72 3.83
C ASN A 585 -9.23 -22.88 3.55
N ILE A 586 -9.56 -23.12 2.27
CA ILE A 586 -10.33 -24.29 1.85
C ILE A 586 -9.39 -25.25 1.13
N GLY A 587 -8.67 -24.77 0.11
CA GLY A 587 -7.79 -25.59 -0.73
C GLY A 587 -6.60 -26.25 0.01
N GLY A 588 -6.27 -25.78 1.22
CA GLY A 588 -5.25 -26.42 2.06
C GLY A 588 -5.73 -27.65 2.83
N VAL A 589 -7.05 -27.89 2.90
CA VAL A 589 -7.66 -29.00 3.66
C VAL A 589 -8.60 -29.83 2.77
N VAL A 590 -9.44 -29.17 1.98
CA VAL A 590 -10.40 -29.81 1.07
C VAL A 590 -9.77 -29.93 -0.31
N ASP A 591 -9.84 -31.11 -0.92
CA ASP A 591 -9.48 -31.32 -2.33
C ASP A 591 -10.55 -30.68 -3.23
N VAL A 592 -10.36 -29.38 -3.51
CA VAL A 592 -11.26 -28.56 -4.32
C VAL A 592 -11.43 -29.10 -5.75
N PRO A 593 -10.37 -29.56 -6.44
CA PRO A 593 -10.51 -30.25 -7.72
C PRO A 593 -11.45 -31.46 -7.65
N ALA A 594 -11.30 -32.33 -6.64
CA ALA A 594 -12.16 -33.50 -6.48
C ALA A 594 -13.61 -33.14 -6.16
N VAL A 595 -13.86 -32.06 -5.41
CA VAL A 595 -15.21 -31.54 -5.16
C VAL A 595 -15.83 -30.98 -6.44
N THR A 596 -15.06 -30.27 -7.25
CA THR A 596 -15.49 -29.71 -8.54
C THR A 596 -15.83 -30.81 -9.55
N GLU A 597 -14.97 -31.82 -9.67
CA GLU A 597 -15.22 -33.00 -10.51
C GLU A 597 -16.50 -33.72 -10.05
N TYR A 598 -16.66 -33.96 -8.75
CA TYR A 598 -17.86 -34.55 -8.19
C TYR A 598 -19.12 -33.72 -8.51
N ALA A 599 -19.05 -32.40 -8.36
CA ALA A 599 -20.15 -31.49 -8.63
C ALA A 599 -20.60 -31.53 -10.10
N SER A 600 -19.65 -31.69 -11.04
CA SER A 600 -19.94 -31.81 -12.48
C SER A 600 -20.83 -33.01 -12.83
N GLY A 601 -20.78 -34.08 -12.02
CA GLY A 601 -21.60 -35.28 -12.18
C GLY A 601 -23.00 -35.20 -11.55
N LEU A 602 -23.33 -34.11 -10.85
CA LEU A 602 -24.62 -33.97 -10.17
C LEU A 602 -25.76 -33.62 -11.15
N PRO A 603 -27.01 -34.06 -10.87
CA PRO A 603 -28.14 -33.76 -11.74
C PRO A 603 -28.34 -32.25 -11.95
N ARG A 604 -28.60 -31.85 -13.20
CA ARG A 604 -28.88 -30.46 -13.62
C ARG A 604 -27.69 -29.49 -13.51
N VAL A 605 -26.52 -29.96 -13.10
CA VAL A 605 -25.28 -29.17 -13.19
C VAL A 605 -24.80 -29.15 -14.64
N VAL A 606 -24.70 -27.95 -15.19
CA VAL A 606 -24.26 -27.71 -16.57
C VAL A 606 -22.80 -27.29 -16.61
N LEU A 607 -22.34 -26.64 -15.54
CA LEU A 607 -20.98 -26.15 -15.37
C LEU A 607 -20.56 -26.36 -13.92
N ALA A 608 -19.36 -26.90 -13.72
CA ALA A 608 -18.65 -26.84 -12.46
C ALA A 608 -17.27 -26.23 -12.74
N ASP A 609 -16.91 -25.19 -12.00
CA ASP A 609 -15.62 -24.49 -12.13
C ASP A 609 -15.04 -24.24 -10.75
N GLU A 610 -13.70 -24.22 -10.65
CA GLU A 610 -13.00 -23.87 -9.42
C GLU A 610 -12.32 -22.51 -9.56
N ASN A 611 -12.29 -21.76 -8.46
CA ASN A 611 -11.72 -20.42 -8.45
C ASN A 611 -10.83 -20.25 -7.23
N LEU A 612 -9.79 -19.42 -7.35
CA LEU A 612 -8.92 -19.10 -6.21
C LEU A 612 -9.69 -18.29 -5.15
N PHE A 613 -10.41 -17.25 -5.59
CA PHE A 613 -11.28 -16.42 -4.76
C PHE A 613 -12.58 -16.10 -5.49
N SER A 614 -13.65 -16.82 -5.23
CA SER A 614 -14.96 -16.57 -5.85
C SER A 614 -15.50 -15.16 -5.58
N CYS A 615 -15.08 -14.50 -4.49
CA CYS A 615 -15.50 -13.15 -4.16
C CYS A 615 -14.69 -12.02 -4.84
N SER A 616 -13.62 -12.34 -5.59
CA SER A 616 -12.84 -11.31 -6.29
C SER A 616 -13.61 -10.73 -7.47
N GLN A 617 -13.38 -9.45 -7.78
CA GLN A 617 -14.07 -8.76 -8.87
C GLN A 617 -13.91 -9.47 -10.21
N ASP A 618 -12.68 -9.87 -10.56
CA ASP A 618 -12.39 -10.59 -11.81
C ASP A 618 -13.17 -11.91 -11.90
N THR A 619 -13.29 -12.64 -10.77
CA THR A 619 -14.06 -13.89 -10.74
C THR A 619 -15.55 -13.64 -10.85
N GLN A 620 -16.08 -12.57 -10.24
CA GLN A 620 -17.48 -12.17 -10.40
C GLN A 620 -17.78 -11.84 -11.86
N ASP A 621 -16.89 -11.13 -12.55
CA ASP A 621 -17.07 -10.78 -13.96
C ASP A 621 -16.98 -12.01 -14.87
N LYS A 622 -16.00 -12.90 -14.65
CA LYS A 622 -15.96 -14.22 -15.32
C LYS A 622 -17.22 -15.03 -15.05
N MET A 623 -17.74 -15.01 -13.83
CA MET A 623 -18.99 -15.69 -13.48
C MET A 623 -20.18 -15.12 -14.27
N LYS A 624 -20.26 -13.79 -14.46
CA LYS A 624 -21.30 -13.16 -15.31
C LYS A 624 -21.22 -13.63 -16.75
N GLU A 625 -20.02 -13.75 -17.29
CA GLU A 625 -19.78 -14.27 -18.64
C GLU A 625 -20.24 -15.73 -18.75
N MET A 626 -19.82 -16.60 -17.82
CA MET A 626 -20.20 -18.01 -17.80
C MET A 626 -21.71 -18.23 -17.62
N ILE A 627 -22.38 -17.40 -16.80
CA ILE A 627 -23.84 -17.41 -16.66
C ILE A 627 -24.52 -17.18 -18.01
N LYS A 628 -24.04 -16.20 -18.78
CA LYS A 628 -24.59 -15.86 -20.10
C LYS A 628 -24.25 -16.92 -21.15
N GLU A 629 -22.99 -17.34 -21.23
CA GLU A 629 -22.49 -18.31 -22.21
C GLU A 629 -23.17 -19.67 -22.07
N HIS A 630 -23.23 -20.20 -20.85
CA HIS A 630 -23.81 -21.53 -20.61
C HIS A 630 -25.33 -21.50 -20.36
N ARG A 631 -25.95 -20.31 -20.42
CA ARG A 631 -27.37 -20.10 -20.10
C ARG A 631 -27.73 -20.70 -18.75
N LEU A 632 -26.94 -20.37 -17.73
CA LEU A 632 -27.21 -20.80 -16.36
C LEU A 632 -28.43 -20.02 -15.86
N ASN A 633 -29.33 -20.71 -15.15
CA ASN A 633 -30.49 -20.06 -14.52
C ASN A 633 -30.53 -20.32 -13.01
N ARG A 634 -29.55 -21.05 -12.47
CA ARG A 634 -29.30 -21.23 -11.02
C ARG A 634 -27.79 -21.22 -10.79
N VAL A 635 -27.36 -20.72 -9.63
CA VAL A 635 -25.95 -20.69 -9.26
C VAL A 635 -25.76 -21.23 -7.85
N VAL A 636 -24.78 -22.10 -7.70
CA VAL A 636 -24.29 -22.58 -6.40
C VAL A 636 -22.85 -22.12 -6.23
N VAL A 637 -22.53 -21.48 -5.11
CA VAL A 637 -21.14 -21.18 -4.76
C VAL A 637 -20.77 -21.97 -3.50
N ALA A 638 -19.78 -22.85 -3.61
CA ALA A 638 -19.22 -23.60 -2.50
C ALA A 638 -18.01 -22.85 -1.94
N SER A 639 -18.19 -22.13 -0.84
CA SER A 639 -17.14 -21.27 -0.26
C SER A 639 -17.34 -21.01 1.24
N CYS A 640 -17.41 -19.73 1.63
CA CYS A 640 -17.53 -19.26 3.00
C CYS A 640 -18.99 -19.21 3.50
N SER A 641 -19.21 -18.55 4.64
CA SER A 641 -20.54 -18.39 5.22
C SER A 641 -21.46 -17.47 4.40
N PRO A 642 -22.73 -17.85 4.16
CA PRO A 642 -23.72 -16.98 3.50
C PRO A 642 -23.97 -15.67 4.25
N ARG A 643 -23.70 -15.62 5.55
CA ARG A 643 -23.78 -14.39 6.36
C ARG A 643 -22.85 -13.28 5.88
N THR A 644 -21.83 -13.60 5.08
CA THR A 644 -20.79 -12.65 4.66
C THR A 644 -20.93 -12.24 3.20
N HIS A 645 -21.03 -13.20 2.26
CA HIS A 645 -20.90 -12.93 0.83
C HIS A 645 -22.11 -13.35 -0.02
N GLU A 646 -23.19 -13.88 0.57
CA GLU A 646 -24.41 -14.17 -0.20
C GLU A 646 -24.94 -12.93 -0.96
N PRO A 647 -25.01 -11.72 -0.36
CA PRO A 647 -25.46 -10.52 -1.09
C PRO A 647 -24.61 -10.21 -2.32
N LEU A 648 -23.29 -10.41 -2.24
CA LEU A 648 -22.36 -10.17 -3.35
C LEU A 648 -22.68 -11.06 -4.56
N PHE A 649 -22.88 -12.37 -4.33
CA PHE A 649 -23.22 -13.29 -5.42
C PHE A 649 -24.64 -13.06 -5.94
N GLN A 650 -25.57 -12.68 -5.06
CA GLN A 650 -26.92 -12.27 -5.44
C GLN A 650 -26.90 -11.06 -6.40
N GLU A 651 -26.07 -10.05 -6.12
CA GLU A 651 -25.87 -8.90 -7.01
C GLU A 651 -25.30 -9.32 -8.37
N THR A 652 -24.38 -10.29 -8.40
CA THR A 652 -23.84 -10.86 -9.65
C THR A 652 -24.93 -11.50 -10.51
N LEU A 653 -25.88 -12.23 -9.91
CA LEU A 653 -27.03 -12.77 -10.63
C LEU A 653 -27.92 -11.64 -11.19
N GLN A 654 -28.19 -10.61 -10.39
CA GLN A 654 -29.00 -9.47 -10.83
C GLN A 654 -28.34 -8.70 -11.99
N ALA A 655 -27.02 -8.55 -11.97
CA ALA A 655 -26.26 -7.95 -13.06
C ALA A 655 -26.34 -8.76 -14.38
N CYS A 656 -26.74 -10.03 -14.31
CA CYS A 656 -27.03 -10.88 -15.46
C CYS A 656 -28.53 -10.94 -15.82
N GLY A 657 -29.40 -10.22 -15.11
CA GLY A 657 -30.85 -10.30 -15.26
C GLY A 657 -31.47 -11.54 -14.61
N LEU A 658 -30.76 -12.30 -13.78
CA LEU A 658 -31.35 -13.41 -13.02
C LEU A 658 -31.91 -12.94 -11.68
N ASN A 659 -33.00 -13.57 -11.25
CA ASN A 659 -33.54 -13.34 -9.92
C ASN A 659 -32.53 -13.77 -8.85
N LYS A 660 -32.22 -12.88 -7.90
CA LYS A 660 -31.20 -13.15 -6.89
C LYS A 660 -31.47 -14.36 -5.99
N TYR A 661 -32.73 -14.77 -5.83
CA TYR A 661 -33.10 -15.93 -5.01
C TYR A 661 -32.94 -17.27 -5.74
N LEU A 662 -32.37 -17.25 -6.94
CA LEU A 662 -31.95 -18.42 -7.70
C LEU A 662 -30.49 -18.82 -7.40
N PHE A 663 -29.97 -18.30 -6.29
CA PHE A 663 -28.65 -18.54 -5.75
C PHE A 663 -28.72 -19.43 -4.50
N GLU A 664 -27.73 -20.31 -4.33
CA GLU A 664 -27.52 -21.09 -3.10
C GLU A 664 -26.03 -21.10 -2.75
N MET A 665 -25.70 -21.18 -1.46
CA MET A 665 -24.32 -21.22 -0.99
C MET A 665 -24.06 -22.47 -0.17
N ALA A 666 -23.02 -23.23 -0.53
CA ALA A 666 -22.51 -24.33 0.30
C ALA A 666 -21.34 -23.81 1.16
N ASN A 667 -21.49 -23.83 2.48
CA ASN A 667 -20.45 -23.38 3.40
C ASN A 667 -19.44 -24.50 3.67
N ILE A 668 -18.39 -24.56 2.85
CA ILE A 668 -17.31 -25.57 2.92
C ILE A 668 -16.04 -25.02 3.60
N ARG A 669 -16.13 -23.83 4.21
CA ARG A 669 -15.01 -23.22 4.96
C ARG A 669 -15.27 -23.23 6.46
N ASP A 670 -16.14 -22.32 6.90
CA ASP A 670 -16.42 -22.09 8.32
C ASP A 670 -17.08 -23.32 8.97
N GLN A 671 -17.81 -24.11 8.19
CA GLN A 671 -18.46 -25.35 8.65
C GLN A 671 -17.73 -26.62 8.24
N ASP A 672 -16.58 -26.54 7.56
CA ASP A 672 -15.89 -27.73 7.04
C ASP A 672 -14.36 -27.59 7.13
N SER A 673 -13.69 -26.97 6.16
CA SER A 673 -12.22 -26.93 6.11
C SER A 673 -11.56 -26.44 7.41
N TRP A 674 -12.06 -25.36 8.02
CA TRP A 674 -11.48 -24.78 9.24
C TRP A 674 -11.65 -25.65 10.49
N VAL A 675 -12.71 -26.46 10.54
CA VAL A 675 -13.02 -27.30 11.72
C VAL A 675 -12.50 -28.73 11.58
N HIS A 676 -12.03 -29.10 10.38
CA HIS A 676 -11.57 -30.45 10.04
C HIS A 676 -10.17 -30.49 9.43
N ALA A 677 -9.32 -29.50 9.74
CA ALA A 677 -7.93 -29.43 9.25
C ALA A 677 -7.13 -30.71 9.50
N ASN A 678 -7.41 -31.40 10.62
CA ASN A 678 -6.74 -32.64 11.01
C ASN A 678 -7.25 -33.90 10.28
N ASN A 679 -8.28 -33.79 9.43
CA ASN A 679 -8.81 -34.91 8.64
C ASN A 679 -9.25 -34.47 7.23
N PRO A 680 -8.29 -34.15 6.34
CA PRO A 680 -8.54 -33.66 4.97
C PRO A 680 -9.45 -34.56 4.12
N GLU A 681 -9.31 -35.88 4.25
CA GLU A 681 -10.13 -36.85 3.50
C GLU A 681 -11.61 -36.75 3.90
N ALA A 682 -11.90 -36.73 5.20
CA ALA A 682 -13.27 -36.58 5.69
C ALA A 682 -13.85 -35.19 5.40
N ALA A 683 -13.03 -34.14 5.45
CA ALA A 683 -13.42 -32.79 5.06
C ALA A 683 -13.82 -32.75 3.57
N THR A 684 -13.05 -33.40 2.69
CA THR A 684 -13.35 -33.46 1.25
C THR A 684 -14.67 -34.18 0.97
N GLU A 685 -14.92 -35.32 1.61
CA GLU A 685 -16.19 -36.04 1.45
C GLU A 685 -17.38 -35.25 2.00
N LYS A 686 -17.20 -34.55 3.12
CA LYS A 686 -18.22 -33.66 3.66
C LYS A 686 -18.49 -32.47 2.73
N ALA A 687 -17.47 -31.89 2.11
CA ALA A 687 -17.62 -30.81 1.14
C ALA A 687 -18.45 -31.27 -0.07
N LYS A 688 -18.18 -32.47 -0.62
CA LYS A 688 -18.98 -33.09 -1.69
C LYS A 688 -20.45 -33.21 -1.29
N ASP A 689 -20.72 -33.67 -0.07
CA ASP A 689 -22.08 -33.81 0.45
C ASP A 689 -22.78 -32.45 0.61
N LEU A 690 -22.09 -31.44 1.14
CA LEU A 690 -22.63 -30.08 1.27
C LEU A 690 -22.95 -29.46 -0.09
N VAL A 691 -22.09 -29.64 -1.09
CA VAL A 691 -22.34 -29.22 -2.47
C VAL A 691 -23.52 -29.96 -3.07
N ARG A 692 -23.61 -31.28 -2.89
CA ARG A 692 -24.77 -32.07 -3.34
C ARG A 692 -26.08 -31.55 -2.74
N MET A 693 -26.08 -31.23 -1.44
CA MET A 693 -27.24 -30.68 -0.75
C MET A 693 -27.64 -29.30 -1.31
N ALA A 694 -26.67 -28.41 -1.53
CA ALA A 694 -26.91 -27.11 -2.12
C ALA A 694 -27.44 -27.20 -3.56
N VAL A 695 -26.86 -28.05 -4.41
CA VAL A 695 -27.33 -28.31 -5.78
C VAL A 695 -28.76 -28.87 -5.78
N ALA A 696 -29.05 -29.83 -4.90
CA ALA A 696 -30.40 -30.38 -4.76
C ALA A 696 -31.44 -29.30 -4.40
N ARG A 697 -31.08 -28.38 -3.50
CA ARG A 697 -31.92 -27.23 -3.13
C ARG A 697 -32.05 -26.22 -4.28
N ALA A 698 -30.93 -25.86 -4.92
CA ALA A 698 -30.90 -24.94 -6.06
C ALA A 698 -31.80 -25.39 -7.21
N GLY A 699 -31.86 -26.71 -7.45
CA GLY A 699 -32.76 -27.32 -8.45
C GLY A 699 -34.25 -27.18 -8.14
N LEU A 700 -34.63 -26.72 -6.94
CA LEU A 700 -36.01 -26.48 -6.51
C LEU A 700 -36.30 -24.99 -6.23
N LEU A 701 -35.29 -24.12 -6.30
CA LEU A 701 -35.47 -22.67 -6.09
C LEU A 701 -36.35 -22.07 -7.18
N LYS A 702 -37.17 -21.09 -6.76
CA LYS A 702 -38.07 -20.33 -7.61
C LYS A 702 -37.74 -18.83 -7.47
N PRO A 703 -37.92 -18.03 -8.54
CA PRO A 703 -37.76 -16.60 -8.43
C PRO A 703 -38.73 -16.03 -7.40
N LEU A 704 -38.24 -15.18 -6.49
CA LEU A 704 -39.05 -14.51 -5.48
C LEU A 704 -39.06 -13.01 -5.72
N LYS A 705 -40.19 -12.36 -5.38
CA LYS A 705 -40.32 -10.90 -5.43
C LYS A 705 -40.15 -10.33 -4.03
N GLU A 706 -39.23 -9.37 -3.89
CA GLU A 706 -39.11 -8.61 -2.66
C GLU A 706 -40.33 -7.73 -2.43
N LYS A 707 -40.75 -7.63 -1.17
CA LYS A 707 -41.75 -6.65 -0.77
C LYS A 707 -41.03 -5.34 -0.50
N THR A 708 -41.37 -4.29 -1.25
CA THR A 708 -41.00 -2.94 -0.89
C THR A 708 -41.87 -2.48 0.28
N ILE A 709 -41.23 -2.12 1.39
CA ILE A 709 -41.89 -1.57 2.57
C ILE A 709 -41.50 -0.10 2.74
N SER A 710 -42.44 0.71 3.21
CA SER A 710 -42.14 2.09 3.64
C SER A 710 -41.25 2.05 4.88
N ILE A 711 -40.36 3.02 5.04
CA ILE A 711 -39.52 3.14 6.23
C ILE A 711 -40.06 4.28 7.11
N ASN A 712 -40.27 4.00 8.39
CA ASN A 712 -40.49 5.03 9.41
C ASN A 712 -39.20 5.85 9.57
N LYS A 713 -39.20 7.10 9.10
CA LYS A 713 -38.04 8.02 9.15
C LYS A 713 -37.82 8.62 10.55
N ARG A 714 -37.78 7.74 11.55
CA ARG A 714 -37.59 8.06 12.96
C ARG A 714 -36.65 7.05 13.59
N ALA A 715 -35.76 7.48 14.46
CA ALA A 715 -34.82 6.62 15.17
C ALA A 715 -35.17 6.54 16.66
N LEU A 716 -34.84 5.40 17.28
CA LEU A 716 -34.87 5.21 18.73
C LEU A 716 -33.43 5.02 19.23
N VAL A 717 -33.02 5.82 20.21
CA VAL A 717 -31.74 5.68 20.91
C VAL A 717 -32.02 5.23 22.33
N ILE A 718 -31.38 4.14 22.76
CA ILE A 718 -31.55 3.54 24.08
C ILE A 718 -30.29 3.83 24.90
N GLY A 719 -30.41 4.74 25.86
CA GLY A 719 -29.30 5.27 26.67
C GLY A 719 -28.99 6.72 26.32
N GLY A 720 -29.05 7.59 27.32
CA GLY A 720 -28.82 9.04 27.25
C GLY A 720 -27.43 9.47 27.71
N GLY A 721 -26.43 8.58 27.65
CA GLY A 721 -25.02 8.93 27.84
C GLY A 721 -24.46 9.72 26.64
N VAL A 722 -23.20 10.15 26.73
CA VAL A 722 -22.51 10.92 25.66
C VAL A 722 -22.65 10.26 24.29
N ALA A 723 -22.43 8.94 24.20
CA ALA A 723 -22.53 8.22 22.92
C ALA A 723 -23.95 8.26 22.32
N GLY A 724 -24.99 8.08 23.14
CA GLY A 724 -26.38 8.12 22.68
C GLY A 724 -26.83 9.51 22.29
N MET A 725 -26.44 10.52 23.08
CA MET A 725 -26.71 11.93 22.79
C MET A 725 -26.04 12.39 21.49
N THR A 726 -24.77 12.06 21.27
CA THR A 726 -24.06 12.39 20.03
C THR A 726 -24.67 11.70 18.81
N ALA A 727 -25.05 10.42 18.93
CA ALA A 727 -25.74 9.69 17.86
C ALA A 727 -27.11 10.30 17.53
N ALA A 728 -27.87 10.70 18.56
CA ALA A 728 -29.16 11.36 18.38
C ALA A 728 -29.01 12.71 17.68
N LEU A 729 -28.03 13.52 18.10
CA LEU A 729 -27.77 14.82 17.51
C LEU A 729 -27.34 14.68 16.03
N GLY A 730 -26.44 13.77 15.72
CA GLY A 730 -25.99 13.54 14.34
C GLY A 730 -27.12 13.13 13.38
N LEU A 731 -28.11 12.36 13.85
CA LEU A 731 -29.31 12.04 13.08
C LEU A 731 -30.28 13.22 12.97
N ALA A 732 -30.43 13.98 14.05
CA ALA A 732 -31.38 15.08 14.14
C ALA A 732 -30.95 16.28 13.28
N GLU A 733 -29.65 16.59 13.23
CA GLU A 733 -29.07 17.64 12.36
C GLU A 733 -29.19 17.28 10.88
N GLN A 734 -29.32 15.99 10.57
CA GLN A 734 -29.65 15.48 9.24
C GLN A 734 -31.15 15.51 8.90
N GLY A 735 -31.99 16.00 9.83
CA GLY A 735 -33.44 16.16 9.67
C GLY A 735 -34.29 14.97 10.07
N PHE A 736 -33.72 13.94 10.71
CA PHE A 736 -34.49 12.78 11.19
C PHE A 736 -35.05 13.00 12.59
N GLU A 737 -36.26 12.50 12.85
CA GLU A 737 -36.81 12.50 14.21
C GLU A 737 -36.12 11.43 15.06
N VAL A 738 -35.78 11.76 16.30
CA VAL A 738 -35.11 10.84 17.22
C VAL A 738 -35.83 10.82 18.56
N VAL A 739 -35.95 9.63 19.16
CA VAL A 739 -36.36 9.50 20.57
C VAL A 739 -35.21 8.92 21.36
N ILE A 740 -34.81 9.59 22.43
CA ILE A 740 -33.89 9.06 23.43
C ILE A 740 -34.70 8.49 24.58
N VAL A 741 -34.42 7.25 24.95
CA VAL A 741 -34.96 6.58 26.13
C VAL A 741 -33.83 6.43 27.15
N GLU A 742 -33.97 7.09 28.29
CA GLU A 742 -33.02 7.08 29.40
C GLU A 742 -33.69 6.45 30.63
N LYS A 743 -32.99 5.50 31.26
CA LYS A 743 -33.48 4.78 32.45
C LYS A 743 -33.47 5.67 33.69
N GLU A 744 -32.53 6.60 33.77
CA GLU A 744 -32.36 7.52 34.89
C GLU A 744 -33.16 8.81 34.72
N ALA A 745 -33.20 9.62 35.79
CA ALA A 745 -33.85 10.93 35.78
C ALA A 745 -33.04 12.03 35.05
N GLN A 746 -31.79 11.74 34.68
CA GLN A 746 -30.88 12.70 34.07
C GLN A 746 -30.06 12.05 32.96
N LEU A 747 -29.77 12.83 31.92
CA LEU A 747 -28.85 12.44 30.86
C LEU A 747 -27.39 12.53 31.33
N GLY A 748 -26.49 11.89 30.57
CA GLY A 748 -25.04 12.02 30.72
C GLY A 748 -24.31 10.73 31.11
N GLY A 749 -25.00 9.78 31.75
CA GLY A 749 -24.40 8.50 32.15
C GLY A 749 -23.15 8.69 33.02
N LEU A 750 -22.13 7.85 32.79
CA LEU A 750 -20.85 7.89 33.52
C LEU A 750 -20.08 9.21 33.35
N ALA A 751 -20.32 9.97 32.28
CA ALA A 751 -19.61 11.23 32.05
C ALA A 751 -19.90 12.28 33.13
N ARG A 752 -21.03 12.17 33.86
CA ARG A 752 -21.33 13.03 35.03
C ARG A 752 -20.29 12.89 36.14
N ASP A 753 -19.57 11.77 36.17
CA ASP A 753 -18.58 11.48 37.19
C ASP A 753 -17.14 11.80 36.76
N LEU A 754 -16.91 12.16 35.49
CA LEU A 754 -15.59 12.44 34.93
C LEU A 754 -15.29 13.95 34.93
N THR A 755 -14.04 14.34 35.16
CA THR A 755 -13.69 15.77 35.33
C THR A 755 -13.08 16.36 34.06
N VAL A 756 -11.85 15.98 33.75
CA VAL A 756 -11.09 16.46 32.59
C VAL A 756 -10.57 15.30 31.73
N THR A 757 -10.36 15.55 30.44
CA THR A 757 -9.66 14.62 29.55
C THR A 757 -8.16 14.59 29.85
N ILE A 758 -7.40 13.68 29.23
CA ILE A 758 -5.94 13.63 29.44
C ILE A 758 -5.23 14.83 28.78
N GLU A 759 -5.82 15.39 27.74
CA GLU A 759 -5.41 16.62 27.05
C GLU A 759 -5.71 17.88 27.87
N GLY A 760 -6.58 17.78 28.89
CA GLY A 760 -6.96 18.89 29.76
C GLY A 760 -8.31 19.54 29.44
N GLU A 761 -9.11 18.96 28.54
CA GLU A 761 -10.42 19.49 28.18
C GLU A 761 -11.48 19.23 29.27
N ASP A 762 -12.40 20.19 29.47
CA ASP A 762 -13.44 20.14 30.50
C ASP A 762 -14.64 19.27 30.06
N ILE A 763 -14.76 18.08 30.68
CA ILE A 763 -15.83 17.12 30.37
C ILE A 763 -17.18 17.59 30.88
N GLN A 764 -17.23 18.26 32.05
CA GLN A 764 -18.49 18.70 32.64
C GLN A 764 -19.11 19.83 31.81
N LYS A 765 -18.30 20.77 31.34
CA LYS A 765 -18.74 21.82 30.42
C LYS A 765 -19.27 21.22 29.12
N TYR A 766 -18.50 20.33 28.48
CA TYR A 766 -18.95 19.65 27.26
C TYR A 766 -20.26 18.90 27.45
N LEU A 767 -20.40 18.18 28.57
CA LEU A 767 -21.60 17.43 28.89
C LEU A 767 -22.82 18.34 29.04
N LEU A 768 -22.68 19.47 29.74
CA LEU A 768 -23.76 20.46 29.90
C LEU A 768 -24.21 21.02 28.54
N GLU A 769 -23.25 21.38 27.68
CA GLU A 769 -23.55 21.87 26.33
C GLU A 769 -24.24 20.81 25.46
N LEU A 770 -23.81 19.55 25.54
CA LEU A 770 -24.42 18.45 24.80
C LEU A 770 -25.86 18.17 25.28
N VAL A 771 -26.08 18.16 26.60
CA VAL A 771 -27.43 17.99 27.18
C VAL A 771 -28.35 19.13 26.76
N ASP A 772 -27.87 20.38 26.77
CA ASP A 772 -28.65 21.53 26.33
C ASP A 772 -29.04 21.43 24.85
N LYS A 773 -28.08 21.12 23.97
CA LYS A 773 -28.33 20.90 22.54
C LYS A 773 -29.38 19.82 22.31
N VAL A 774 -29.25 18.67 22.99
CA VAL A 774 -30.16 17.53 22.82
C VAL A 774 -31.57 17.84 23.35
N THR A 775 -31.67 18.47 24.52
CA THR A 775 -32.96 18.74 25.17
C THR A 775 -33.75 19.81 24.44
N ASN A 776 -33.08 20.77 23.81
CA ASN A 776 -33.71 21.89 23.09
C ASN A 776 -33.88 21.63 21.58
N HIS A 777 -33.41 20.50 21.04
CA HIS A 777 -33.49 20.22 19.61
C HIS A 777 -34.92 19.85 19.17
N GLU A 778 -35.48 20.53 18.17
CA GLU A 778 -36.88 20.33 17.72
C GLU A 778 -37.20 18.92 17.21
N LYS A 779 -36.19 18.18 16.74
CA LYS A 779 -36.31 16.81 16.23
C LYS A 779 -35.99 15.72 17.26
N ILE A 780 -35.57 16.07 18.47
CA ILE A 780 -35.22 15.09 19.50
C ILE A 780 -36.27 15.12 20.60
N GLN A 781 -36.81 13.93 20.92
CA GLN A 781 -37.65 13.72 22.08
C GLN A 781 -36.89 12.94 23.14
N VAL A 782 -36.71 13.53 24.32
CA VAL A 782 -36.07 12.86 25.47
C VAL A 782 -37.13 12.29 26.40
N LEU A 783 -37.00 11.01 26.73
CA LEU A 783 -37.83 10.30 27.71
C LEU A 783 -36.93 9.74 28.82
N ILE A 784 -36.92 10.43 29.96
CA ILE A 784 -36.21 10.01 31.18
C ILE A 784 -37.07 9.09 32.03
N GLU A 785 -36.45 8.41 33.00
CA GLU A 785 -37.11 7.45 33.90
C GLU A 785 -37.97 6.45 33.12
N SER A 786 -37.39 5.90 32.05
CA SER A 786 -38.13 5.11 31.06
C SER A 786 -37.54 3.71 30.91
N LEU A 787 -38.42 2.70 30.90
CA LEU A 787 -38.05 1.29 30.73
C LEU A 787 -38.70 0.72 29.48
N ILE A 788 -37.95 -0.12 28.76
CA ILE A 788 -38.45 -0.84 27.59
C ILE A 788 -39.05 -2.15 28.07
N VAL A 789 -40.31 -2.42 27.68
CA VAL A 789 -41.05 -3.62 28.11
C VAL A 789 -41.47 -4.50 26.94
N GLY A 790 -41.38 -4.00 25.70
CA GLY A 790 -41.75 -4.76 24.51
C GLY A 790 -41.06 -4.25 23.25
N PHE A 791 -40.80 -5.16 22.32
CA PHE A 791 -40.22 -4.84 21.02
C PHE A 791 -40.77 -5.78 19.95
N SER A 792 -41.23 -5.20 18.84
CA SER A 792 -41.77 -5.96 17.70
C SER A 792 -41.55 -5.22 16.38
N GLY A 793 -41.88 -5.87 15.27
CA GLY A 793 -41.73 -5.32 13.92
C GLY A 793 -40.51 -5.84 13.19
N VAL A 794 -40.12 -5.13 12.13
CA VAL A 794 -39.02 -5.49 11.21
C VAL A 794 -38.22 -4.25 10.84
N LYS A 795 -37.03 -4.42 10.25
CA LYS A 795 -36.20 -3.32 9.73
C LYS A 795 -37.05 -2.24 9.04
N GLY A 796 -36.90 -1.00 9.47
CA GLY A 796 -37.64 0.14 8.94
C GLY A 796 -39.04 0.34 9.51
N ASN A 797 -39.61 -0.64 10.23
CA ASN A 797 -40.94 -0.59 10.85
C ASN A 797 -40.97 -1.33 12.19
N PHE A 798 -40.20 -0.83 13.15
CA PHE A 798 -40.20 -1.33 14.52
C PHE A 798 -41.23 -0.60 15.38
N ILE A 799 -41.70 -1.30 16.42
CA ILE A 799 -42.54 -0.77 17.49
C ILE A 799 -41.88 -1.15 18.81
N THR A 800 -41.47 -0.15 19.57
CA THR A 800 -40.98 -0.32 20.95
C THR A 800 -42.04 0.15 21.93
N GLU A 801 -42.36 -0.71 22.89
CA GLU A 801 -43.26 -0.44 24.01
C GLU A 801 -42.44 -0.05 25.23
N ILE A 802 -42.76 1.10 25.81
CA ILE A 802 -42.02 1.71 26.91
C ILE A 802 -42.96 2.12 28.04
N MET A 803 -42.45 2.05 29.27
CA MET A 803 -43.07 2.63 30.47
C MET A 803 -42.30 3.90 30.81
N VAL A 804 -42.98 5.04 30.91
CA VAL A 804 -42.36 6.37 30.98
C VAL A 804 -42.68 7.10 32.29
N GLY A 805 -41.65 7.65 32.91
CA GLY A 805 -41.73 8.54 34.06
C GLY A 805 -42.03 7.81 35.38
N PRO A 806 -42.09 8.54 36.50
CA PRO A 806 -42.31 7.94 37.82
C PRO A 806 -43.64 7.18 37.95
N GLY A 807 -44.66 7.60 37.17
CA GLY A 807 -45.96 6.95 37.12
C GLY A 807 -46.05 5.76 36.17
N MET A 808 -44.96 5.45 35.44
CA MET A 808 -44.82 4.32 34.53
C MET A 808 -45.97 4.22 33.52
N TYR A 809 -46.19 5.29 32.76
CA TYR A 809 -47.23 5.34 31.73
C TYR A 809 -46.79 4.55 30.49
N GLU A 810 -47.66 3.68 29.97
CA GLU A 810 -47.38 2.94 28.75
C GLU A 810 -47.39 3.86 27.51
N ARG A 811 -46.38 3.73 26.67
CA ARG A 811 -46.29 4.40 25.38
C ARG A 811 -45.69 3.47 24.32
N LYS A 812 -46.17 3.59 23.09
CA LYS A 812 -45.62 2.87 21.93
C LYS A 812 -44.92 3.86 20.99
N ILE A 813 -43.71 3.52 20.56
CA ILE A 813 -42.91 4.31 19.64
C ILE A 813 -42.71 3.51 18.36
N ASN A 814 -43.24 4.03 17.25
CA ASN A 814 -42.92 3.53 15.92
C ASN A 814 -41.62 4.20 15.43
N HIS A 815 -40.67 3.42 14.97
CA HIS A 815 -39.38 3.90 14.45
C HIS A 815 -38.84 2.93 13.40
N GLY A 816 -37.83 3.36 12.65
CA GLY A 816 -37.21 2.58 11.59
C GLY A 816 -35.91 1.88 12.01
N VAL A 817 -35.20 2.47 12.97
CA VAL A 817 -33.90 2.00 13.44
C VAL A 817 -33.75 2.18 14.96
N VAL A 818 -32.94 1.34 15.57
CA VAL A 818 -32.56 1.38 16.99
C VAL A 818 -31.05 1.57 17.13
N ILE A 819 -30.61 2.43 18.04
CA ILE A 819 -29.20 2.56 18.44
C ILE A 819 -29.09 2.23 19.93
N LEU A 820 -28.26 1.24 20.26
CA LEU A 820 -27.96 0.86 21.64
C LEU A 820 -26.75 1.64 22.16
N ALA A 821 -26.98 2.41 23.21
CA ALA A 821 -26.02 3.28 23.87
C ALA A 821 -26.10 3.14 25.41
N THR A 822 -26.37 1.93 25.89
CA THR A 822 -26.65 1.64 27.32
C THR A 822 -25.46 1.87 28.25
N GLY A 823 -24.26 2.01 27.69
CA GLY A 823 -23.05 2.30 28.46
C GLY A 823 -22.48 1.09 29.20
N ALA A 824 -21.60 1.40 30.15
CA ALA A 824 -20.91 0.48 31.04
C ALA A 824 -20.61 1.23 32.35
N ASN A 825 -20.37 0.49 33.43
CA ASN A 825 -20.14 1.02 34.77
C ASN A 825 -18.69 0.83 35.19
N GLU A 826 -18.25 1.64 36.15
CA GLU A 826 -17.01 1.39 36.88
C GLU A 826 -17.16 0.12 37.72
N TYR A 827 -16.18 -0.79 37.64
CA TYR A 827 -16.08 -1.93 38.55
C TYR A 827 -15.96 -1.41 39.99
N LYS A 828 -16.73 -1.97 40.92
CA LYS A 828 -16.63 -1.66 42.35
C LYS A 828 -15.73 -2.69 43.03
N PRO A 829 -14.49 -2.32 43.43
CA PRO A 829 -13.55 -3.29 44.00
C PRO A 829 -14.07 -3.88 45.32
N SER A 830 -13.71 -5.14 45.57
CA SER A 830 -13.85 -5.76 46.89
C SER A 830 -12.48 -6.02 47.53
N GLU A 831 -11.42 -5.94 46.72
CA GLU A 831 -10.03 -6.07 47.07
C GLU A 831 -9.41 -4.77 47.61
N TYR A 832 -8.19 -4.87 48.16
CA TYR A 832 -7.34 -3.74 48.57
C TYR A 832 -7.94 -2.74 49.57
N LEU A 833 -8.84 -3.19 50.46
CA LEU A 833 -9.48 -2.36 51.51
C LEU A 833 -10.45 -1.29 50.97
N TYR A 834 -10.87 -1.38 49.70
CA TYR A 834 -11.90 -0.48 49.16
C TYR A 834 -13.20 -0.59 49.96
N GLY A 835 -13.78 0.56 50.30
CA GLY A 835 -14.97 0.65 51.16
C GLY A 835 -14.72 0.33 52.66
N GLN A 836 -13.51 -0.09 53.03
CA GLN A 836 -13.13 -0.41 54.41
C GLN A 836 -12.27 0.70 55.03
N ASP A 837 -11.41 1.35 54.24
CA ASP A 837 -10.61 2.51 54.66
C ASP A 837 -10.85 3.70 53.70
N TYR A 838 -11.05 4.89 54.26
CA TYR A 838 -11.36 6.11 53.49
C TYR A 838 -10.19 6.61 52.64
N ARG A 839 -8.97 6.14 52.90
CA ARG A 839 -7.75 6.43 52.12
C ARG A 839 -7.62 5.56 50.87
N VAL A 840 -8.56 4.65 50.63
CA VAL A 840 -8.60 3.80 49.43
C VAL A 840 -9.76 4.23 48.56
N ILE A 841 -9.45 4.75 47.36
CA ILE A 841 -10.45 5.29 46.42
C ILE A 841 -10.19 4.81 45.00
N THR A 842 -11.16 4.94 44.09
CA THR A 842 -10.98 4.64 42.66
C THR A 842 -10.37 5.83 41.89
N GLN A 843 -9.98 5.60 40.63
CA GLN A 843 -9.49 6.68 39.76
C GLN A 843 -10.54 7.76 39.45
N ILE A 844 -11.83 7.38 39.36
CA ILE A 844 -12.92 8.36 39.15
C ILE A 844 -13.09 9.22 40.41
N GLU A 845 -13.08 8.58 41.59
CA GLU A 845 -13.14 9.28 42.88
C GLU A 845 -11.94 10.21 43.08
N LEU A 846 -10.73 9.76 42.71
CA LEU A 846 -9.52 10.59 42.73
C LEU A 846 -9.67 11.82 41.83
N GLY A 847 -10.15 11.66 40.59
CA GLY A 847 -10.36 12.78 39.68
C GLY A 847 -11.24 13.86 40.29
N LYS A 848 -12.39 13.48 40.87
CA LYS A 848 -13.28 14.41 41.60
C LYS A 848 -12.61 15.05 42.81
N ARG A 849 -11.86 14.25 43.58
CA ARG A 849 -11.14 14.73 44.77
C ARG A 849 -10.13 15.81 44.40
N LEU A 850 -9.41 15.67 43.28
CA LEU A 850 -8.43 16.65 42.82
C LEU A 850 -9.09 17.98 42.46
N GLU A 851 -10.24 17.98 41.80
CA GLU A 851 -10.99 19.22 41.49
C GLU A 851 -11.52 19.92 42.75
N ILE A 852 -12.00 19.16 43.74
CA ILE A 852 -12.68 19.72 44.92
C ILE A 852 -11.68 20.13 46.02
N LYS A 853 -10.67 19.30 46.27
CA LYS A 853 -9.75 19.43 47.42
C LYS A 853 -8.31 19.76 47.00
N GLY A 854 -7.93 19.56 45.74
CA GLY A 854 -6.53 19.68 45.32
C GLY A 854 -5.66 18.51 45.76
N ALA A 855 -4.33 18.67 45.75
CA ALA A 855 -3.36 17.62 46.07
C ALA A 855 -2.38 17.98 47.22
N ASP A 856 -2.64 19.07 47.93
CA ASP A 856 -1.72 19.63 48.94
C ASP A 856 -1.44 18.66 50.11
N ASP A 857 -2.38 17.79 50.44
CA ASP A 857 -2.26 16.78 51.50
C ASP A 857 -1.76 15.42 51.00
N LEU A 858 -1.39 15.29 49.72
CA LEU A 858 -0.92 14.05 49.11
C LEU A 858 0.60 14.07 48.94
N ASN A 859 1.34 13.52 49.90
CA ASN A 859 2.81 13.40 49.79
C ASN A 859 3.20 12.09 49.09
N LYS A 860 2.52 10.98 49.40
CA LYS A 860 2.76 9.66 48.81
C LYS A 860 1.48 9.01 48.32
N VAL A 861 1.42 8.77 47.00
CA VAL A 861 0.26 8.15 46.35
C VAL A 861 0.70 6.87 45.67
N VAL A 862 -0.01 5.78 45.93
CA VAL A 862 0.19 4.51 45.22
C VAL A 862 -1.05 4.22 44.38
N MET A 863 -0.86 3.84 43.12
CA MET A 863 -1.93 3.47 42.19
C MET A 863 -1.76 2.02 41.76
N ILE A 864 -2.78 1.18 41.92
CA ILE A 864 -2.75 -0.22 41.49
C ILE A 864 -3.54 -0.39 40.20
N GLN A 865 -2.89 -0.87 39.15
CA GLN A 865 -3.51 -1.14 37.86
C GLN A 865 -4.28 -2.47 37.83
N CYS A 866 -5.15 -2.61 36.83
CA CYS A 866 -5.88 -3.86 36.52
C CYS A 866 -6.77 -4.39 37.66
N VAL A 867 -7.31 -3.52 38.52
CA VAL A 867 -8.25 -3.90 39.57
C VAL A 867 -9.60 -4.22 38.90
N GLY A 868 -10.14 -5.43 39.13
CA GLY A 868 -11.30 -5.93 38.38
C GLY A 868 -11.11 -6.11 36.86
N SER A 869 -9.89 -6.39 36.39
CA SER A 869 -9.63 -6.63 34.95
C SER A 869 -8.42 -7.52 34.72
N ARG A 870 -8.39 -8.20 33.57
CA ARG A 870 -7.35 -9.19 33.21
C ARG A 870 -7.16 -10.22 34.34
N ASN A 871 -8.28 -10.74 34.86
CA ASN A 871 -8.35 -11.79 35.89
C ASN A 871 -9.35 -12.87 35.45
N GLU A 872 -9.59 -13.90 36.26
CA GLU A 872 -10.43 -15.03 35.85
C GLU A 872 -11.90 -14.64 35.56
N GLU A 873 -12.48 -13.74 36.36
CA GLU A 873 -13.88 -13.29 36.19
C GLU A 873 -14.03 -12.25 35.07
N HIS A 874 -13.02 -11.40 34.91
CA HIS A 874 -12.95 -10.33 33.93
C HIS A 874 -11.65 -10.46 33.12
N PRO A 875 -11.57 -11.43 32.18
CA PRO A 875 -10.33 -11.78 31.49
C PRO A 875 -9.84 -10.71 30.52
N ASN A 876 -10.72 -9.80 30.10
CA ASN A 876 -10.39 -8.74 29.16
C ASN A 876 -9.74 -7.51 29.81
N CYS A 877 -9.12 -6.68 28.98
CA CYS A 877 -8.61 -5.37 29.35
C CYS A 877 -9.71 -4.32 29.35
N SER A 878 -9.76 -3.48 30.38
CA SER A 878 -10.70 -2.36 30.45
C SER A 878 -10.27 -1.10 29.70
N ARG A 879 -9.13 -1.13 28.98
CA ARG A 879 -8.63 -0.09 28.05
C ARG A 879 -8.29 1.30 28.62
N ILE A 880 -9.04 1.79 29.61
CA ILE A 880 -8.99 3.18 30.12
C ILE A 880 -8.18 3.33 31.42
N CYS A 881 -7.94 2.24 32.16
CA CYS A 881 -7.35 2.28 33.51
C CYS A 881 -5.92 2.83 33.53
N CYS A 882 -5.10 2.51 32.52
CA CYS A 882 -3.73 3.05 32.40
C CYS A 882 -3.73 4.55 32.12
N GLN A 883 -4.64 4.99 31.26
CA GLN A 883 -4.78 6.39 30.86
C GLN A 883 -5.24 7.24 32.04
N SER A 884 -6.24 6.75 32.79
CA SER A 884 -6.76 7.44 33.97
C SER A 884 -5.70 7.60 35.06
N ALA A 885 -4.89 6.57 35.30
CA ALA A 885 -3.79 6.64 36.27
C ALA A 885 -2.73 7.65 35.87
N VAL A 886 -2.27 7.64 34.61
CA VAL A 886 -1.28 8.61 34.12
C VAL A 886 -1.84 10.03 34.15
N LYS A 887 -3.08 10.24 33.69
CA LYS A 887 -3.77 11.54 33.76
C LYS A 887 -3.80 12.09 35.18
N ASN A 888 -4.31 11.32 36.12
CA ASN A 888 -4.45 11.78 37.51
C ASN A 888 -3.08 11.95 38.20
N ALA A 889 -2.09 11.13 37.86
CA ALA A 889 -0.72 11.30 38.38
C ALA A 889 -0.07 12.60 37.88
N LEU A 890 -0.22 12.94 36.60
CA LEU A 890 0.22 14.21 36.03
C LEU A 890 -0.53 15.39 36.66
N HIS A 891 -1.83 15.25 36.89
CA HIS A 891 -2.62 16.29 37.57
C HIS A 891 -2.14 16.51 39.02
N ILE A 892 -1.86 15.44 39.77
CA ILE A 892 -1.25 15.54 41.10
C ILE A 892 0.09 16.27 41.01
N LYS A 893 0.96 15.92 40.06
CA LYS A 893 2.25 16.60 39.89
C LYS A 893 2.13 18.08 39.53
N GLY A 894 1.09 18.45 38.79
CA GLY A 894 0.79 19.86 38.50
C GLY A 894 0.37 20.66 39.74
N LEU A 895 -0.36 20.04 40.66
CA LEU A 895 -0.84 20.67 41.91
C LEU A 895 0.19 20.60 43.04
N ASN A 896 0.88 19.47 43.17
CA ASN A 896 1.91 19.18 44.16
C ASN A 896 3.13 18.50 43.49
N PRO A 897 4.11 19.30 43.01
CA PRO A 897 5.30 18.77 42.32
C PRO A 897 6.14 17.79 43.16
N ASP A 898 6.14 17.97 44.48
CA ASP A 898 6.95 17.19 45.43
C ASP A 898 6.32 15.83 45.78
N ALA A 899 5.07 15.56 45.38
CA ALA A 899 4.39 14.30 45.65
C ALA A 899 5.15 13.10 45.04
N GLU A 900 5.42 12.07 45.83
CA GLU A 900 5.96 10.80 45.36
C GLU A 900 4.80 9.90 44.90
N ILE A 901 4.79 9.52 43.62
CA ILE A 901 3.71 8.74 43.03
C ILE A 901 4.26 7.42 42.50
N TYR A 902 3.62 6.31 42.88
CA TYR A 902 3.93 4.97 42.42
C TYR A 902 2.76 4.41 41.62
N ILE A 903 3.00 3.95 40.40
CA ILE A 903 2.02 3.23 39.58
C ILE A 903 2.47 1.77 39.47
N LEU A 904 1.71 0.87 40.10
CA LEU A 904 1.95 -0.57 40.10
C LEU A 904 1.21 -1.23 38.95
N TYR A 905 1.92 -1.83 37.98
CA TYR A 905 1.32 -2.28 36.72
C TYR A 905 1.82 -3.66 36.25
N ARG A 906 1.11 -4.27 35.30
CA ARG A 906 1.56 -5.46 34.56
C ARG A 906 2.14 -5.10 33.18
N ASP A 907 1.35 -4.35 32.40
CA ASP A 907 1.75 -3.75 31.13
C ASP A 907 1.16 -2.33 31.05
N MET A 908 1.96 -1.34 30.65
CA MET A 908 1.44 0.01 30.43
C MET A 908 0.84 0.12 29.03
N ARG A 909 -0.49 0.25 28.97
CA ARG A 909 -1.27 0.32 27.73
C ARG A 909 -1.60 1.76 27.32
N MET A 910 -0.56 2.56 27.17
CA MET A 910 -0.62 3.96 26.70
C MET A 910 -0.40 3.99 25.18
N TYR A 911 -1.36 3.44 24.42
CA TYR A 911 -1.26 3.21 22.97
C TYR A 911 -1.43 4.50 22.14
N GLY A 912 -1.04 4.47 20.86
CA GLY A 912 -1.12 5.65 19.99
C GLY A 912 -0.25 6.79 20.52
N LEU A 913 -0.81 7.99 20.42
CA LEU A 913 -0.22 9.24 20.93
C LEU A 913 -0.23 9.32 22.47
N LEU A 914 -0.93 8.41 23.17
CA LEU A 914 -0.96 8.39 24.63
C LEU A 914 0.41 8.05 25.25
N GLU A 915 1.33 7.47 24.47
CA GLU A 915 2.70 7.17 24.91
C GLU A 915 3.47 8.43 25.32
N ASP A 916 3.14 9.58 24.75
CA ASP A 916 3.79 10.85 25.08
C ASP A 916 3.47 11.27 26.51
N TYR A 917 2.22 11.12 26.96
CA TYR A 917 1.84 11.34 28.35
C TYR A 917 2.53 10.36 29.31
N TYR A 918 2.71 9.11 28.90
CA TYR A 918 3.47 8.15 29.70
C TYR A 918 4.94 8.54 29.84
N THR A 919 5.53 9.02 28.75
CA THR A 919 6.92 9.51 28.74
C THR A 919 7.06 10.76 29.61
N GLU A 920 6.12 11.69 29.53
CA GLU A 920 6.09 12.87 30.37
C GLU A 920 5.92 12.52 31.86
N ALA A 921 5.03 11.59 32.19
CA ALA A 921 4.86 11.13 33.58
C ALA A 921 6.17 10.58 34.18
N ARG A 922 6.92 9.79 33.40
CA ARG A 922 8.26 9.31 33.80
C ARG A 922 9.24 10.46 33.98
N ARG A 923 9.21 11.46 33.09
CA ARG A 923 10.07 12.66 33.20
C ARG A 923 9.80 13.46 34.46
N GLN A 924 8.54 13.52 34.92
CA GLN A 924 8.15 14.18 36.17
C GLN A 924 8.44 13.36 37.45
N GLY A 925 9.16 12.23 37.31
CA GLY A 925 9.59 11.41 38.43
C GLY A 925 8.50 10.50 39.02
N ILE A 926 7.42 10.25 38.28
CA ILE A 926 6.44 9.22 38.66
C ILE A 926 7.10 7.85 38.50
N ILE A 927 7.03 7.03 39.55
CA ILE A 927 7.68 5.72 39.63
C ILE A 927 6.72 4.65 39.11
N PHE A 928 7.16 3.89 38.12
CA PHE A 928 6.40 2.77 37.57
C PHE A 928 7.04 1.47 38.01
N SER A 929 6.35 0.68 38.85
CA SER A 929 6.85 -0.63 39.27
C SER A 929 5.95 -1.75 38.76
N ARG A 930 6.59 -2.79 38.24
CA ARG A 930 5.91 -3.90 37.60
C ARG A 930 5.67 -5.02 38.59
N TYR A 931 4.48 -5.60 38.56
CA TYR A 931 4.12 -6.81 39.31
C TYR A 931 3.63 -7.92 38.35
N SER A 932 3.60 -9.16 38.82
CA SER A 932 3.04 -10.30 38.08
C SER A 932 1.71 -10.73 38.67
N GLN A 933 0.87 -11.40 37.89
CA GLN A 933 -0.40 -11.92 38.38
C GLN A 933 -0.22 -12.95 39.52
N ASP A 934 0.88 -13.70 39.51
CA ASP A 934 1.20 -14.70 40.54
C ASP A 934 1.64 -14.08 41.87
N THR A 935 2.16 -12.85 41.82
CA THR A 935 2.58 -12.07 43.00
C THR A 935 1.97 -10.67 42.96
N PRO A 936 0.66 -10.54 43.20
CA PRO A 936 0.00 -9.24 43.22
C PRO A 936 0.44 -8.41 44.44
N PRO A 937 0.33 -7.07 44.38
CA PRO A 937 0.55 -6.21 45.54
C PRO A 937 -0.38 -6.59 46.70
N LYS A 938 -0.03 -6.16 47.92
CA LYS A 938 -0.84 -6.30 49.12
C LYS A 938 -1.00 -4.93 49.79
N ALA A 939 -2.18 -4.66 50.34
CA ALA A 939 -2.47 -3.41 51.04
C ALA A 939 -2.93 -3.70 52.48
N GLU A 940 -2.35 -3.00 53.44
CA GLU A 940 -2.67 -3.11 54.86
C GLU A 940 -2.84 -1.70 55.45
N ALA A 941 -3.92 -1.47 56.22
CA ALA A 941 -4.16 -0.18 56.86
C ALA A 941 -3.37 -0.08 58.18
N THR A 942 -2.67 1.02 58.37
CA THR A 942 -1.96 1.36 59.61
C THR A 942 -2.27 2.78 60.07
N ASP A 943 -1.80 3.15 61.26
CA ASP A 943 -1.89 4.51 61.79
C ASP A 943 -1.09 5.52 60.97
N GLU A 944 -0.04 5.07 60.27
CA GLU A 944 0.87 5.91 59.47
C GLU A 944 0.45 6.08 58.00
N GLY A 945 -0.51 5.28 57.52
CA GLY A 945 -0.92 5.28 56.11
C GLY A 945 -1.51 3.94 55.65
N ILE A 946 -1.62 3.76 54.34
CA ILE A 946 -1.85 2.45 53.73
C ILE A 946 -0.50 1.87 53.34
N MET A 947 -0.09 0.78 53.97
CA MET A 947 1.15 0.07 53.63
C MET A 947 0.90 -0.80 52.41
N VAL A 948 1.55 -0.48 51.30
CA VAL A 948 1.47 -1.26 50.06
C VAL A 948 2.78 -2.03 49.88
N THR A 949 2.68 -3.36 49.91
CA THR A 949 3.80 -4.27 49.66
C THR A 949 3.72 -4.85 48.25
N PHE A 950 4.80 -4.75 47.50
CA PHE A 950 4.91 -5.36 46.17
C PHE A 950 6.34 -5.82 45.90
N LYS A 951 6.50 -6.87 45.09
CA LYS A 951 7.81 -7.36 44.70
C LYS A 951 8.34 -6.57 43.51
N ASP A 952 9.47 -5.89 43.68
CA ASP A 952 10.12 -5.18 42.57
C ASP A 952 10.80 -6.17 41.62
N HIS A 953 10.48 -6.08 40.33
CA HIS A 953 10.96 -6.99 39.31
C HIS A 953 12.47 -6.88 39.00
N ILE A 954 13.12 -5.76 39.31
CA ILE A 954 14.56 -5.59 39.08
C ILE A 954 15.33 -6.05 40.31
N LEU A 955 14.93 -5.57 41.49
CA LEU A 955 15.60 -5.90 42.75
C LEU A 955 15.28 -7.32 43.25
N GLN A 956 14.22 -7.94 42.74
CA GLN A 956 13.69 -9.24 43.15
C GLN A 956 13.42 -9.32 44.66
N ARG A 957 12.96 -8.21 45.26
CA ARG A 957 12.68 -8.07 46.70
C ARG A 957 11.35 -7.39 46.92
N ASP A 958 10.76 -7.65 48.08
CA ASP A 958 9.57 -6.93 48.53
C ASP A 958 9.93 -5.50 48.92
N ILE A 959 9.22 -4.56 48.33
CA ILE A 959 9.26 -3.14 48.63
C ILE A 959 7.96 -2.79 49.36
N VAL A 960 8.08 -1.99 50.41
CA VAL A 960 6.94 -1.51 51.18
C VAL A 960 6.91 0.01 51.11
N VAL A 961 5.77 0.56 50.67
CA VAL A 961 5.53 2.00 50.57
C VAL A 961 4.37 2.36 51.49
N SER A 962 4.56 3.33 52.38
CA SER A 962 3.45 3.95 53.13
C SER A 962 2.81 5.02 52.26
N ALA A 963 1.55 4.84 51.90
CA ALA A 963 0.79 5.75 51.06
C ALA A 963 -0.21 6.56 51.91
N ASP A 964 -0.24 7.88 51.68
CA ASP A 964 -1.30 8.75 52.20
C ASP A 964 -2.64 8.42 51.53
N LEU A 965 -2.57 7.97 50.26
CA LEU A 965 -3.70 7.58 49.46
C LEU A 965 -3.34 6.39 48.56
N LEU A 966 -4.17 5.34 48.61
CA LEU A 966 -4.12 4.23 47.68
C LEU A 966 -5.25 4.39 46.66
N THR A 967 -4.89 4.50 45.39
CA THR A 967 -5.85 4.62 44.29
C THR A 967 -5.95 3.30 43.52
N LEU A 968 -7.18 2.82 43.34
CA LEU A 968 -7.46 1.60 42.58
C LEU A 968 -7.90 1.98 41.16
N SER A 969 -7.13 1.56 40.17
CA SER A 969 -7.48 1.73 38.76
C SER A 969 -8.47 0.64 38.34
N ALA A 970 -9.70 0.79 38.82
CA ALA A 970 -10.84 -0.09 38.59
C ALA A 970 -11.16 -0.22 37.10
N GLY A 971 -11.55 -1.42 36.70
CA GLY A 971 -12.00 -1.75 35.36
C GLY A 971 -13.38 -1.21 35.00
N MET A 972 -13.85 -1.57 33.82
CA MET A 972 -15.23 -1.34 33.37
C MET A 972 -15.99 -2.66 33.28
N VAL A 973 -17.22 -2.66 33.79
CA VAL A 973 -18.17 -3.78 33.69
C VAL A 973 -19.36 -3.38 32.84
N ALA A 974 -19.90 -4.32 32.08
CA ALA A 974 -21.08 -4.06 31.26
C ALA A 974 -22.27 -3.64 32.15
N GLU A 975 -23.14 -2.78 31.61
CA GLU A 975 -24.45 -2.51 32.22
C GLU A 975 -25.31 -3.78 32.22
N ASP A 976 -26.11 -3.98 33.27
CA ASP A 976 -27.05 -5.09 33.30
C ASP A 976 -28.18 -4.86 32.29
N THR A 977 -28.03 -5.52 31.15
CA THR A 977 -28.90 -5.39 30.00
C THR A 977 -29.59 -6.70 29.65
N GLU A 978 -29.68 -7.65 30.58
CA GLU A 978 -30.22 -8.99 30.29
C GLU A 978 -31.66 -8.97 29.80
N GLU A 979 -32.51 -8.28 30.55
CA GLU A 979 -33.91 -8.12 30.20
C GLU A 979 -34.07 -7.38 28.86
N LEU A 980 -33.31 -6.30 28.66
CA LEU A 980 -33.32 -5.52 27.42
C LEU A 980 -32.88 -6.37 26.21
N ALA A 981 -31.78 -7.12 26.35
CA ALA A 981 -31.25 -7.98 25.30
C ALA A 981 -32.24 -9.11 24.95
N SER A 982 -32.95 -9.64 25.96
CA SER A 982 -34.02 -10.63 25.76
C SER A 982 -35.19 -10.03 24.96
N ILE A 983 -35.66 -8.82 25.33
CA ILE A 983 -36.73 -8.11 24.63
C ILE A 983 -36.36 -7.85 23.16
N LEU A 984 -35.15 -7.35 22.92
CA LEU A 984 -34.64 -7.03 21.57
C LEU A 984 -34.14 -8.25 20.79
N LYS A 985 -34.01 -9.41 21.44
CA LYS A 985 -33.46 -10.67 20.90
C LYS A 985 -32.04 -10.50 20.35
N LEU A 986 -31.16 -9.94 21.19
CA LEU A 986 -29.78 -9.62 20.83
C LEU A 986 -28.77 -10.47 21.60
N PRO A 987 -27.70 -10.93 20.93
CA PRO A 987 -26.65 -11.70 21.59
C PRO A 987 -25.73 -10.80 22.43
N ARG A 988 -25.28 -11.34 23.56
CA ARG A 988 -24.25 -10.77 24.44
C ARG A 988 -23.09 -11.74 24.59
N ASN A 989 -21.89 -11.24 24.86
CA ASN A 989 -20.77 -12.08 25.26
C ASN A 989 -20.89 -12.47 26.75
N ASN A 990 -19.98 -13.32 27.22
CA ASN A 990 -19.99 -13.81 28.61
C ASN A 990 -19.81 -12.67 29.63
N GLU A 991 -19.21 -11.55 29.24
CA GLU A 991 -19.03 -10.37 30.08
C GLU A 991 -20.23 -9.39 30.03
N GLY A 992 -21.29 -9.71 29.29
CA GLY A 992 -22.52 -8.92 29.24
C GLY A 992 -22.54 -7.80 28.19
N TYR A 993 -21.47 -7.62 27.39
CA TYR A 993 -21.45 -6.64 26.29
C TYR A 993 -22.16 -7.19 25.04
N PHE A 994 -22.76 -6.30 24.24
CA PHE A 994 -23.40 -6.68 22.98
C PHE A 994 -22.37 -7.15 21.94
N ILE A 995 -22.76 -8.11 21.10
CA ILE A 995 -21.93 -8.67 20.02
C ILE A 995 -22.29 -8.02 18.69
N GLU A 996 -21.31 -7.34 18.09
CA GLU A 996 -21.39 -6.72 16.77
C GLU A 996 -21.63 -7.74 15.64
N ALA A 997 -22.14 -7.27 14.50
CA ALA A 997 -22.38 -8.09 13.33
C ALA A 997 -21.09 -8.68 12.76
N HIS A 998 -20.00 -7.90 12.76
CA HIS A 998 -18.69 -8.36 12.36
C HIS A 998 -17.58 -7.51 12.99
N VAL A 999 -16.65 -8.17 13.70
CA VAL A 999 -15.56 -7.57 14.49
C VAL A 999 -14.75 -6.47 13.77
N LYS A 1000 -14.50 -6.62 12.46
CA LYS A 1000 -13.75 -5.64 11.64
C LYS A 1000 -14.62 -4.76 10.73
N LEU A 1001 -15.42 -5.38 9.87
CA LEU A 1001 -16.14 -4.70 8.79
C LEU A 1001 -17.42 -3.98 9.24
N ARG A 1002 -18.05 -4.43 10.33
CA ARG A 1002 -19.32 -3.87 10.83
C ARG A 1002 -19.30 -3.77 12.36
N PRO A 1003 -18.35 -3.00 12.95
CA PRO A 1003 -18.12 -2.98 14.40
C PRO A 1003 -19.21 -2.24 15.19
N VAL A 1004 -20.06 -1.46 14.51
CA VAL A 1004 -21.16 -0.67 15.10
C VAL A 1004 -22.55 -1.20 14.71
N ASP A 1005 -22.63 -2.28 13.96
CA ASP A 1005 -23.89 -2.92 13.59
C ASP A 1005 -24.14 -4.14 14.47
N LEU A 1006 -25.40 -4.53 14.64
CA LEU A 1006 -25.76 -5.82 15.23
C LEU A 1006 -26.25 -6.80 14.16
N ALA A 1007 -26.29 -8.09 14.50
CA ALA A 1007 -26.73 -9.14 13.59
C ALA A 1007 -28.17 -8.93 13.07
N ASN A 1008 -29.03 -8.30 13.89
CA ASN A 1008 -30.37 -7.91 13.50
C ASN A 1008 -30.32 -6.57 12.76
N GLU A 1009 -30.68 -6.57 11.47
CA GLU A 1009 -30.62 -5.36 10.65
C GLU A 1009 -31.50 -4.22 11.17
N GLY A 1010 -31.01 -2.99 11.06
CA GLY A 1010 -31.68 -1.80 11.59
C GLY A 1010 -31.47 -1.58 13.09
N ILE A 1011 -30.66 -2.40 13.75
CA ILE A 1011 -30.21 -2.20 15.13
C ILE A 1011 -28.69 -2.00 15.12
N PHE A 1012 -28.26 -0.91 15.74
CA PHE A 1012 -26.88 -0.45 15.80
C PHE A 1012 -26.41 -0.35 17.26
N LEU A 1013 -25.11 -0.19 17.44
CA LEU A 1013 -24.44 -0.18 18.73
C LEU A 1013 -23.43 0.95 18.78
N CYS A 1014 -23.40 1.71 19.87
CA CYS A 1014 -22.43 2.78 20.09
C CYS A 1014 -21.95 2.86 21.54
N GLY A 1015 -20.80 3.51 21.73
CA GLY A 1015 -20.22 3.73 23.06
C GLY A 1015 -19.77 2.46 23.76
N THR A 1016 -19.74 2.50 25.09
CA THR A 1016 -19.21 1.45 25.96
C THR A 1016 -20.15 0.25 26.12
N ALA A 1017 -21.36 0.30 25.55
CA ALA A 1017 -22.26 -0.86 25.44
C ALA A 1017 -21.66 -2.02 24.62
N HIS A 1018 -20.67 -1.71 23.77
CA HIS A 1018 -19.96 -2.69 22.93
C HIS A 1018 -18.77 -3.35 23.62
N SER A 1019 -18.00 -2.56 24.36
CA SER A 1019 -16.80 -2.95 25.12
C SER A 1019 -16.26 -1.71 25.86
N PRO A 1020 -15.34 -1.88 26.82
CA PRO A 1020 -14.58 -0.76 27.38
C PRO A 1020 -13.88 0.03 26.26
N LYS A 1021 -13.97 1.38 26.29
CA LYS A 1021 -13.37 2.26 25.29
C LYS A 1021 -13.17 3.67 25.77
#